data_AF-C4KH59-F1
#
_entry.id   AF-C4KH59-F1
#
_cell.length_a   1.000
_cell.length_b   1.000
_cell.length_c   1.000
_cell.angle_alpha   90.00
_cell.angle_beta   90.00
_cell.angle_gamma   90.00
#
_symmetry.space_group_name_H-M   'P 1'
#
loop_
_entity.id
_entity.type
_entity.pdbx_description
1 polymer ?
#
loop_
_entity_poly.entity_id
_entity_poly.type
_entity_poly.pdbx_seq_one_letter_code
_entity_poly.pdbx_strand_id
1 'polypeptide(L)'
;MGSFLLVEAISSEEDLILDVSQVTKDMVQLAGGKGANLGELTSIGVRVPPAFILTSKAFKYFLEYNNLFDKIRETLNSCETSEEASEKIKQLIKNAKIPEKLSSMIYQAYDELSKKVGKEILVAVRSSATAEDIETASFAGQQDTYLNVTKDELIDRIKDVWASLYNARAIEYRKSKGIDDLSVLIAVVVQKMVNSRSAGVMFTLHPVTGDEKYIMIESNWGLGESVVGGKVTPDEVLIEKSTLRIAEKKVSNKNIKIVYDKQLKKNVTITLDEKESRAMSITDEEAIELAKLALKIEEHYKRPMDIEWAIDNDLSFPENIFIVQARPETFWSSKRKETKSAVEKSSASVSGKVLVRGLAASPGIAFGKAKIILDIKDPKIHEFKKGDILVTKMTDPDWVPLMKIAGAIITDEGGMTSHAAIVSRELGIPAIVGSREATKVIQDNQEITVDAIRGIVYEGKVIQATETVSQQAQPSTGIQGISREVLLSLYPVTATKIYMNLGEPDVIDKYLDLPFDGIGLMRIEFIVSEWVRYHPLYLIKIGNAELFVDKLAEGIAKVASAIYPRPVVVRFSDFKTNEYKKLIGGEEFEPDERNPMIGWRGVSRYVSKEYEPAFRLEVKAIRKVREEMGLKNVWVMFPFVRTTWELENAIKIMEEEGLRRDSDFKVWIMAEVPSVVVLAEEFAKIVDGFSIGSNDLAQLTLGVDRDSELLARMGYYDERDPAVLESIRKLIRAAHKYGKTVSICGQAPSVYPAVVEYLVKAGIDSISVNPDAVINVRRQVASIEQQIILRNLMEKRKNK
;
A
#
# COMPACT_ATOMS: atom_id res chain seq x y z
N MET A 1 -45.87 -6.81 -35.04
CA MET A 1 -45.24 -7.14 -36.33
C MET A 1 -44.16 -6.08 -36.58
N GLY A 2 -42.88 -6.34 -36.75
CA GLY A 2 -42.14 -7.60 -36.82
C GLY A 2 -41.10 -7.69 -35.70
N SER A 3 -40.97 -8.92 -35.21
CA SER A 3 -39.99 -9.35 -34.24
C SER A 3 -38.90 -10.12 -34.99
N PHE A 4 -37.70 -10.16 -34.40
CA PHE A 4 -36.66 -11.19 -34.59
C PHE A 4 -36.24 -11.51 -36.03
N LEU A 5 -35.04 -11.03 -36.41
CA LEU A 5 -34.04 -11.79 -37.16
C LEU A 5 -32.76 -10.95 -37.28
N LEU A 6 -31.87 -11.11 -36.31
CA LEU A 6 -30.44 -10.90 -36.48
C LEU A 6 -29.75 -11.89 -35.53
N VAL A 7 -29.87 -13.16 -35.91
CA VAL A 7 -28.86 -14.17 -35.57
C VAL A 7 -27.68 -13.84 -36.46
N GLU A 8 -26.82 -12.92 -36.02
CA GLU A 8 -25.50 -12.80 -36.60
C GLU A 8 -24.70 -14.03 -36.19
N ALA A 9 -24.20 -14.72 -37.21
CA ALA A 9 -23.47 -15.96 -37.12
C ALA A 9 -22.30 -15.85 -36.14
N ILE A 10 -22.21 -16.81 -35.23
CA ILE A 10 -21.00 -17.13 -34.46
C ILE A 10 -19.94 -17.58 -35.47
N SER A 11 -19.16 -16.64 -36.00
CA SER A 11 -17.86 -16.90 -36.61
C SER A 11 -16.82 -16.93 -35.48
N SER A 12 -16.16 -18.02 -35.10
CA SER A 12 -16.02 -19.39 -35.59
C SER A 12 -16.15 -20.36 -34.40
N GLU A 13 -16.36 -21.66 -34.65
CA GLU A 13 -16.42 -22.71 -33.61
C GLU A 13 -15.09 -22.88 -32.82
N GLU A 14 -14.02 -22.25 -33.28
CA GLU A 14 -12.64 -22.39 -32.80
C GLU A 14 -12.33 -21.58 -31.52
N ASP A 15 -13.22 -20.68 -31.08
CA ASP A 15 -12.91 -19.72 -30.00
C ASP A 15 -13.44 -20.09 -28.61
N LEU A 16 -14.16 -21.22 -28.43
CA LEU A 16 -14.72 -21.61 -27.13
C LEU A 16 -13.68 -22.29 -26.23
N ILE A 17 -12.82 -23.12 -26.82
CA ILE A 17 -11.74 -23.82 -26.13
C ILE A 17 -10.48 -23.65 -26.97
N LEU A 18 -9.43 -23.14 -26.34
CA LEU A 18 -8.13 -22.94 -26.98
C LEU A 18 -7.09 -23.83 -26.30
N ASP A 19 -6.22 -24.45 -27.09
CA ASP A 19 -5.01 -25.05 -26.53
C ASP A 19 -4.10 -23.93 -26.04
N VAL A 20 -3.38 -24.13 -24.93
CA VAL A 20 -2.50 -23.09 -24.37
C VAL A 20 -1.46 -22.59 -25.38
N SER A 21 -1.02 -23.44 -26.31
CA SER A 21 -0.07 -23.07 -27.37
C SER A 21 -0.64 -22.10 -28.42
N GLN A 22 -1.96 -21.96 -28.49
CA GLN A 22 -2.65 -21.04 -29.39
C GLN A 22 -2.92 -19.67 -28.75
N VAL A 23 -2.65 -19.53 -27.45
CA VAL A 23 -2.95 -18.32 -26.69
C VAL A 23 -1.72 -17.43 -26.59
N THR A 24 -1.92 -16.13 -26.78
CA THR A 24 -0.87 -15.10 -26.65
C THR A 24 -1.26 -14.08 -25.57
N LYS A 25 -0.29 -13.29 -25.10
CA LYS A 25 -0.55 -12.24 -24.10
C LYS A 25 -1.64 -11.24 -24.49
N ASP A 26 -1.89 -11.01 -25.77
CA ASP A 26 -2.87 -10.02 -26.24
C ASP A 26 -4.32 -10.53 -26.11
N MET A 27 -4.50 -11.82 -25.83
CA MET A 27 -5.80 -12.48 -25.72
C MET A 27 -6.38 -12.44 -24.29
N VAL A 28 -5.98 -11.49 -23.43
CA VAL A 28 -6.47 -11.36 -22.04
C VAL A 28 -7.99 -11.31 -21.95
N GLN A 29 -8.66 -10.63 -22.87
CA GLN A 29 -10.13 -10.54 -22.88
C GLN A 29 -10.82 -11.88 -23.19
N LEU A 30 -10.10 -12.82 -23.80
CA LEU A 30 -10.62 -14.13 -24.20
C LEU A 30 -10.18 -15.23 -23.23
N ALA A 31 -8.90 -15.27 -22.87
CA ALA A 31 -8.29 -16.32 -22.04
C ALA A 31 -8.11 -15.93 -20.56
N GLY A 32 -8.42 -14.68 -20.21
CA GLY A 32 -8.10 -14.08 -18.91
C GLY A 32 -6.59 -13.89 -18.70
N GLY A 33 -6.21 -13.21 -17.62
CA GLY A 33 -4.81 -12.89 -17.31
C GLY A 33 -3.90 -14.12 -17.21
N LYS A 34 -4.33 -15.12 -16.41
CA LYS A 34 -3.53 -16.35 -16.18
C LYS A 34 -3.39 -17.19 -17.45
N GLY A 35 -4.48 -17.37 -18.19
CA GLY A 35 -4.48 -18.11 -19.45
C GLY A 35 -3.59 -17.46 -20.50
N ALA A 36 -3.70 -16.13 -20.67
CA ALA A 36 -2.86 -15.36 -21.59
C ALA A 36 -1.37 -15.47 -21.24
N ASN A 37 -1.04 -15.38 -19.95
CA ASN A 37 0.32 -15.47 -19.46
C ASN A 37 0.92 -16.89 -19.58
N LEU A 38 0.12 -17.95 -19.39
CA LEU A 38 0.56 -19.34 -19.63
C LEU A 38 0.85 -19.60 -21.12
N GLY A 39 0.02 -19.05 -22.02
CA GLY A 39 0.28 -19.09 -23.46
C GLY A 39 1.58 -18.38 -23.83
N GLU A 40 1.82 -17.20 -23.26
CA GLU A 40 3.06 -16.43 -23.46
C GLU A 40 4.31 -17.17 -22.96
N LEU A 41 4.24 -17.84 -21.80
CA LEU A 41 5.34 -18.69 -21.31
C LEU A 41 5.61 -19.87 -22.25
N THR A 42 4.55 -20.48 -22.79
CA THR A 42 4.66 -21.60 -23.72
C THR A 42 5.31 -21.15 -25.03
N SER A 43 4.96 -19.97 -25.55
CA SER A 43 5.46 -19.45 -26.82
C SER A 43 6.97 -19.15 -26.81
N ILE A 44 7.52 -18.77 -25.65
CA ILE A 44 8.96 -18.58 -25.48
C ILE A 44 9.72 -19.89 -25.21
N GLY A 45 9.03 -21.04 -25.19
CA GLY A 45 9.63 -22.35 -24.95
C GLY A 45 10.07 -22.54 -23.50
N VAL A 46 9.32 -22.01 -22.53
CA VAL A 46 9.41 -22.42 -21.12
C VAL A 46 8.56 -23.68 -20.95
N ARG A 47 9.03 -24.63 -20.15
CA ARG A 47 8.31 -25.87 -19.85
C ARG A 47 7.11 -25.56 -18.95
N VAL A 48 5.94 -25.41 -19.56
CA VAL A 48 4.65 -25.24 -18.88
C VAL A 48 3.88 -26.56 -18.97
N PRO A 49 3.21 -27.03 -17.89
CA PRO A 49 2.37 -28.23 -17.99
C PRO A 49 1.29 -28.02 -19.07
N PRO A 50 1.06 -29.01 -19.95
CA PRO A 50 0.05 -28.91 -20.99
C PRO A 50 -1.30 -28.46 -20.42
N ALA A 51 -1.98 -27.56 -21.12
CA ALA A 51 -3.26 -27.00 -20.69
C ALA A 51 -4.15 -26.64 -21.88
N PHE A 52 -5.45 -26.55 -21.61
CA PHE A 52 -6.41 -25.89 -22.49
C PHE A 52 -7.23 -24.86 -21.69
N ILE A 53 -7.78 -23.88 -22.38
CA ILE A 53 -8.45 -22.73 -21.80
C ILE A 53 -9.88 -22.69 -22.32
N LEU A 54 -10.86 -22.78 -21.42
CA LEU A 54 -12.23 -22.40 -21.74
C LEU A 54 -12.29 -20.88 -21.71
N THR A 55 -12.65 -20.28 -22.84
CA THR A 55 -12.58 -18.83 -22.99
C THR A 55 -13.75 -18.14 -22.29
N SER A 56 -13.65 -16.82 -22.14
CA SER A 56 -14.77 -15.97 -21.69
C SER A 56 -16.02 -16.14 -22.57
N LYS A 57 -15.85 -16.46 -23.86
CA LYS A 57 -16.96 -16.80 -24.77
C LYS A 57 -17.65 -18.11 -24.40
N ALA A 58 -16.93 -19.13 -23.92
CA ALA A 58 -17.52 -20.37 -23.44
C ALA A 58 -18.42 -20.15 -22.22
N PHE A 59 -17.98 -19.29 -21.29
CA PHE A 59 -18.82 -18.91 -20.15
C PHE A 59 -20.06 -18.13 -20.59
N LYS A 60 -19.89 -17.17 -21.50
CA LYS A 60 -21.02 -16.42 -22.08
C LYS A 60 -22.03 -17.35 -22.76
N TYR A 61 -21.56 -18.28 -23.58
CA TYR A 61 -22.40 -19.28 -24.25
C TYR A 61 -23.18 -20.14 -23.26
N PHE A 62 -22.54 -20.57 -22.16
CA PHE A 62 -23.20 -21.30 -21.08
C PHE A 62 -24.31 -20.47 -20.40
N LEU A 63 -24.06 -19.19 -20.13
CA LEU A 63 -25.04 -18.29 -19.52
C LEU A 63 -26.24 -18.03 -20.45
N GLU A 64 -26.00 -17.81 -21.74
CA GLU A 64 -27.04 -17.59 -22.76
C GLU A 64 -27.91 -18.83 -22.95
N TYR A 65 -27.30 -20.01 -23.09
CA TYR A 65 -28.04 -21.27 -23.28
C TYR A 65 -29.02 -21.57 -22.14
N ASN A 66 -28.69 -21.18 -20.91
CA ASN A 66 -29.53 -21.41 -19.72
C ASN A 66 -30.42 -20.21 -19.35
N ASN A 67 -30.41 -19.13 -20.13
CA ASN A 67 -31.07 -17.85 -19.83
C ASN A 67 -30.74 -17.34 -18.41
N LEU A 68 -29.45 -17.40 -18.04
CA LEU A 68 -28.99 -17.06 -16.69
C LEU A 68 -28.75 -15.56 -16.50
N PHE A 69 -28.48 -14.79 -17.57
CA PHE A 69 -28.22 -13.35 -17.46
C PHE A 69 -29.34 -12.61 -16.71
N ASP A 70 -30.59 -12.82 -17.11
CA ASP A 70 -31.74 -12.15 -16.49
C ASP A 70 -31.99 -12.64 -15.06
N LYS A 71 -31.83 -13.95 -14.80
CA LYS A 71 -32.00 -14.53 -13.46
C LYS A 71 -30.95 -14.04 -12.47
N ILE A 72 -29.70 -13.92 -12.92
CA ILE A 72 -28.61 -13.35 -12.13
C ILE A 72 -28.90 -11.88 -11.83
N ARG A 73 -29.32 -11.10 -12.84
CA ARG A 73 -29.71 -9.69 -12.67
C ARG A 73 -30.82 -9.52 -11.64
N GLU A 74 -31.88 -10.31 -11.75
CA GLU A 74 -33.01 -10.30 -10.82
C GLU A 74 -32.56 -10.67 -9.40
N THR A 75 -31.71 -11.70 -9.26
CA THR A 75 -31.18 -12.12 -7.96
C THR A 75 -30.34 -11.01 -7.31
N LEU A 76 -29.46 -10.36 -8.07
CA LEU A 76 -28.62 -9.25 -7.59
C LEU A 76 -29.46 -8.03 -7.15
N ASN A 77 -30.59 -7.78 -7.81
CA ASN A 77 -31.47 -6.65 -7.50
C ASN A 77 -32.45 -6.93 -6.35
N SER A 78 -32.86 -8.20 -6.18
CA SER A 78 -33.89 -8.61 -5.21
C SER A 78 -33.34 -8.93 -3.82
N CYS A 79 -32.08 -9.35 -3.72
CA CYS A 79 -31.45 -9.69 -2.44
C CYS A 79 -30.93 -8.45 -1.72
N GLU A 80 -31.16 -8.39 -0.40
CA GLU A 80 -30.70 -7.28 0.44
C GLU A 80 -29.19 -7.35 0.72
N THR A 81 -28.64 -8.57 0.81
CA THR A 81 -27.23 -8.82 1.14
C THR A 81 -26.48 -9.52 0.01
N SER A 82 -25.18 -9.24 -0.09
CA SER A 82 -24.30 -9.85 -1.10
C SER A 82 -24.09 -11.35 -0.85
N GLU A 83 -24.18 -11.79 0.41
CA GLU A 83 -24.09 -13.19 0.83
C GLU A 83 -25.27 -14.01 0.30
N GLU A 84 -26.49 -13.49 0.47
CA GLU A 84 -27.70 -14.14 -0.01
C GLU A 84 -27.73 -14.21 -1.55
N ALA A 85 -27.36 -13.12 -2.21
CA ALA A 85 -27.25 -13.07 -3.67
C ALA A 85 -26.20 -14.08 -4.18
N SER A 86 -25.03 -14.13 -3.55
CA SER A 86 -23.95 -15.08 -3.86
C SER A 86 -24.44 -16.53 -3.80
N GLU A 87 -25.06 -16.93 -2.70
CA GLU A 87 -25.51 -18.32 -2.53
C GLU A 87 -26.53 -18.73 -3.60
N LYS A 88 -27.53 -17.87 -3.86
CA LYS A 88 -28.55 -18.13 -4.89
C LYS A 88 -27.94 -18.20 -6.30
N ILE A 89 -27.05 -17.28 -6.66
CA ILE A 89 -26.40 -17.26 -7.98
C ILE A 89 -25.50 -18.48 -8.18
N LYS A 90 -24.74 -18.87 -7.15
CA LYS A 90 -23.92 -20.09 -7.20
C LYS A 90 -24.76 -21.33 -7.45
N GLN A 91 -25.90 -21.45 -6.77
CA GLN A 91 -26.82 -22.57 -6.99
C GLN A 91 -27.41 -22.55 -8.41
N LEU A 92 -27.77 -21.38 -8.94
CA LEU A 92 -28.23 -21.24 -10.33
C LEU A 92 -27.19 -21.76 -11.33
N ILE A 93 -25.92 -21.37 -11.16
CA ILE A 93 -24.82 -21.78 -12.05
C ILE A 93 -24.53 -23.28 -11.93
N LYS A 94 -24.47 -23.82 -10.70
CA LYS A 94 -24.20 -25.25 -10.47
C LYS A 94 -25.29 -26.15 -11.05
N ASN A 95 -26.56 -25.77 -10.89
CA ASN A 95 -27.71 -26.55 -11.34
C ASN A 95 -28.01 -26.41 -12.84
N ALA A 96 -27.43 -25.42 -13.52
CA ALA A 96 -27.66 -25.19 -14.96
C ALA A 96 -27.06 -26.31 -15.84
N LYS A 97 -27.71 -26.59 -16.99
CA LYS A 97 -27.27 -27.66 -17.90
C LYS A 97 -26.12 -27.13 -18.77
N ILE A 98 -25.01 -27.86 -18.83
CA ILE A 98 -23.95 -27.51 -19.79
C ILE A 98 -24.43 -27.87 -21.22
N PRO A 99 -24.27 -26.99 -22.22
CA PRO A 99 -24.62 -27.33 -23.60
C PRO A 99 -23.88 -28.61 -24.04
N GLU A 100 -24.58 -29.54 -24.70
CA GLU A 100 -23.99 -30.83 -25.10
C GLU A 100 -22.76 -30.65 -25.98
N LYS A 101 -22.81 -29.67 -26.90
CA LYS A 101 -21.68 -29.26 -27.71
C LYS A 101 -20.47 -28.84 -26.88
N LEU A 102 -20.66 -27.99 -25.87
CA LEU A 102 -19.58 -27.52 -25.00
C LEU A 102 -19.01 -28.67 -24.16
N SER A 103 -19.86 -29.55 -23.64
CA SER A 103 -19.46 -30.77 -22.92
C SER A 103 -18.56 -31.66 -23.78
N SER A 104 -18.97 -31.96 -25.01
CA SER A 104 -18.18 -32.77 -25.95
C SER A 104 -16.82 -32.14 -26.24
N MET A 105 -16.77 -30.82 -26.45
CA MET A 105 -15.50 -30.10 -26.68
C MET A 105 -14.58 -30.16 -25.45
N ILE A 106 -15.10 -29.99 -24.23
CA ILE A 106 -14.33 -30.09 -22.99
C ILE A 106 -13.70 -31.48 -22.85
N TYR A 107 -14.50 -32.54 -23.04
CA TYR A 107 -14.00 -33.91 -22.94
C TYR A 107 -13.00 -34.25 -24.07
N GLN A 108 -13.23 -33.76 -25.28
CA GLN A 108 -12.28 -33.92 -26.37
C GLN A 108 -10.95 -33.25 -26.05
N ALA A 109 -10.96 -32.01 -25.57
CA ALA A 109 -9.75 -31.29 -25.18
C ALA A 109 -9.01 -32.01 -24.03
N TYR A 110 -9.73 -32.55 -23.05
CA TYR A 110 -9.16 -33.37 -21.99
C TYR A 110 -8.54 -34.69 -22.53
N ASP A 111 -9.20 -35.35 -23.48
CA ASP A 111 -8.69 -36.59 -24.08
C ASP A 111 -7.46 -36.32 -24.96
N GLU A 112 -7.43 -35.21 -25.69
CA GLU A 112 -6.25 -34.74 -26.42
C GLU A 112 -5.09 -34.42 -25.47
N LEU A 113 -5.38 -33.77 -24.34
CA LEU A 113 -4.40 -33.51 -23.29
C LEU A 113 -3.83 -34.81 -22.71
N SER A 114 -4.69 -35.79 -22.42
CA SER A 114 -4.31 -37.11 -21.94
C SER A 114 -3.46 -37.87 -22.95
N LYS A 115 -3.80 -37.80 -24.25
CA LYS A 115 -3.01 -38.38 -25.34
C LYS A 115 -1.61 -37.76 -25.46
N LYS A 116 -1.49 -36.43 -25.32
CA LYS A 116 -0.18 -35.74 -25.33
C LYS A 116 0.74 -36.24 -24.21
N VAL A 117 0.17 -36.61 -23.06
CA VAL A 117 0.93 -37.10 -21.90
C VAL A 117 1.13 -38.63 -21.93
N GLY A 118 0.31 -39.38 -22.68
CA GLY A 118 0.44 -40.83 -22.86
C GLY A 118 -0.10 -41.68 -21.71
N LYS A 119 -0.85 -41.10 -20.77
CA LYS A 119 -1.53 -41.79 -19.65
C LYS A 119 -2.77 -41.02 -19.20
N GLU A 120 -3.59 -41.63 -18.37
CA GLU A 120 -4.66 -40.92 -17.66
C GLU A 120 -4.06 -39.85 -16.74
N ILE A 121 -4.63 -38.64 -16.75
CA ILE A 121 -4.08 -37.47 -16.05
C ILE A 121 -5.08 -36.88 -15.07
N LEU A 122 -4.56 -36.23 -14.03
CA LEU A 122 -5.35 -35.33 -13.20
C LEU A 122 -5.09 -33.90 -13.68
N VAL A 123 -6.07 -33.02 -13.50
CA VAL A 123 -5.96 -31.62 -13.93
C VAL A 123 -6.23 -30.65 -12.78
N ALA A 124 -5.59 -29.48 -12.83
CA ALA A 124 -5.96 -28.31 -12.07
C ALA A 124 -6.99 -27.51 -12.89
N VAL A 125 -8.08 -27.10 -12.24
CA VAL A 125 -9.10 -26.22 -12.83
C VAL A 125 -8.99 -24.88 -12.10
N ARG A 126 -8.52 -23.86 -12.82
CA ARG A 126 -8.13 -22.56 -12.26
C ARG A 126 -8.93 -21.43 -12.90
N SER A 127 -9.35 -20.48 -12.07
CA SER A 127 -9.92 -19.22 -12.54
C SER A 127 -8.91 -18.36 -13.31
N SER A 128 -9.35 -17.72 -14.39
CA SER A 128 -8.58 -16.74 -15.16
C SER A 128 -9.51 -15.60 -15.55
N ALA A 129 -9.60 -14.56 -14.73
CA ALA A 129 -10.53 -13.46 -15.00
C ALA A 129 -9.97 -12.48 -16.03
N THR A 130 -10.85 -11.85 -16.82
CA THR A 130 -10.45 -10.84 -17.81
C THR A 130 -10.09 -9.48 -17.20
N ALA A 131 -10.42 -9.29 -15.91
CA ALA A 131 -10.20 -8.07 -15.13
C ALA A 131 -9.21 -8.25 -13.96
N GLU A 132 -8.56 -9.41 -13.84
CA GLU A 132 -7.62 -9.73 -12.75
C GLU A 132 -6.33 -8.86 -12.78
N ASP A 133 -6.01 -8.24 -13.94
CA ASP A 133 -4.76 -7.51 -14.20
C ASP A 133 -4.92 -5.97 -14.32
N ILE A 134 -6.00 -5.39 -13.82
CA ILE A 134 -6.05 -3.92 -13.67
C ILE A 134 -5.03 -3.55 -12.59
N GLU A 135 -4.01 -2.74 -12.92
CA GLU A 135 -2.84 -2.38 -12.08
C GLU A 135 -3.16 -1.81 -10.68
N THR A 136 -4.44 -1.68 -10.30
CA THR A 136 -4.93 -1.22 -8.99
C THR A 136 -5.81 -2.24 -8.24
N ALA A 137 -6.08 -3.42 -8.80
CA ALA A 137 -6.98 -4.42 -8.22
C ALA A 137 -6.24 -5.76 -7.99
N SER A 138 -5.66 -5.94 -6.80
CA SER A 138 -5.21 -7.25 -6.36
C SER A 138 -6.42 -8.13 -6.05
N PHE A 139 -6.86 -8.93 -7.04
CA PHE A 139 -7.82 -10.02 -6.84
C PHE A 139 -7.15 -11.30 -6.29
N ALA A 140 -5.90 -11.19 -5.82
CA ALA A 140 -5.11 -12.33 -5.37
C ALA A 140 -5.84 -13.12 -4.27
N GLY A 141 -6.10 -14.40 -4.54
CA GLY A 141 -6.69 -15.33 -3.58
C GLY A 141 -8.21 -15.27 -3.43
N GLN A 142 -8.95 -14.48 -4.22
CA GLN A 142 -10.41 -14.37 -4.10
C GLN A 142 -11.23 -15.37 -4.95
N GLN A 143 -10.60 -16.09 -5.90
CA GLN A 143 -11.26 -17.01 -6.82
C GLN A 143 -10.73 -18.44 -6.68
N ASP A 144 -11.63 -19.42 -6.85
CA ASP A 144 -11.38 -20.81 -6.48
C ASP A 144 -10.43 -21.52 -7.46
N THR A 145 -9.56 -22.39 -6.92
CA THR A 145 -8.71 -23.31 -7.68
C THR A 145 -8.93 -24.71 -7.16
N TYR A 146 -9.19 -25.65 -8.06
CA TYR A 146 -9.38 -27.06 -7.73
C TYR A 146 -8.22 -27.88 -8.29
N LEU A 147 -7.52 -28.60 -7.41
CA LEU A 147 -6.38 -29.44 -7.76
C LEU A 147 -6.80 -30.91 -7.84
N ASN A 148 -6.05 -31.69 -8.63
CA ASN A 148 -6.22 -33.14 -8.77
C ASN A 148 -7.64 -33.57 -9.20
N VAL A 149 -8.23 -32.81 -10.11
CA VAL A 149 -9.57 -33.07 -10.66
C VAL A 149 -9.52 -34.22 -11.66
N THR A 150 -10.43 -35.17 -11.52
CA THR A 150 -10.61 -36.30 -12.44
C THR A 150 -11.48 -35.92 -13.65
N LYS A 151 -11.49 -36.75 -14.70
CA LYS A 151 -12.34 -36.54 -15.87
C LYS A 151 -13.83 -36.42 -15.49
N ASP A 152 -14.29 -37.26 -14.57
CA ASP A 152 -15.70 -37.32 -14.15
C ASP A 152 -16.14 -36.06 -13.38
N GLU A 153 -15.22 -35.43 -12.64
CA GLU A 153 -15.50 -34.23 -11.84
C GLU A 153 -15.29 -32.92 -12.64
N LEU A 154 -14.73 -33.00 -13.85
CA LEU A 154 -14.21 -31.86 -14.59
C LEU A 154 -15.28 -30.78 -14.83
N ILE A 155 -16.47 -31.17 -15.29
CA ILE A 155 -17.56 -30.23 -15.58
C ILE A 155 -18.05 -29.55 -14.30
N ASP A 156 -18.16 -30.29 -13.20
CA ASP A 156 -18.61 -29.74 -11.93
C ASP A 156 -17.61 -28.73 -11.38
N ARG A 157 -16.30 -29.00 -11.51
CA ARG A 157 -15.24 -28.05 -11.12
C ARG A 157 -15.17 -26.83 -12.01
N ILE A 158 -15.44 -26.96 -13.31
CA ILE A 158 -15.56 -25.80 -14.21
C ILE A 158 -16.73 -24.90 -13.78
N LYS A 159 -17.88 -25.50 -13.45
CA LYS A 159 -19.03 -24.76 -12.92
C LYS A 159 -18.74 -24.11 -11.57
N ASP A 160 -18.03 -24.80 -10.68
CA ASP A 160 -17.59 -24.24 -9.41
C ASP A 160 -16.72 -22.99 -9.63
N VAL A 161 -15.76 -23.02 -10.57
CA VAL A 161 -14.94 -21.86 -10.93
C VAL A 161 -15.79 -20.73 -11.51
N TRP A 162 -16.72 -21.01 -12.42
CA TRP A 162 -17.65 -20.00 -12.93
C TRP A 162 -18.53 -19.39 -11.83
N ALA A 163 -18.98 -20.20 -10.87
CA ALA A 163 -19.77 -19.76 -9.74
C ALA A 163 -18.96 -18.88 -8.77
N SER A 164 -17.64 -19.10 -8.67
CA SER A 164 -16.74 -18.29 -7.83
C SER A 164 -16.66 -16.81 -8.26
N LEU A 165 -16.98 -16.48 -9.52
CA LEU A 165 -17.10 -15.10 -9.99
C LEU A 165 -18.16 -14.30 -9.20
N TYR A 166 -19.14 -14.99 -8.62
CA TYR A 166 -20.22 -14.41 -7.82
C TYR A 166 -20.07 -14.71 -6.33
N ASN A 167 -18.85 -14.88 -5.83
CA ASN A 167 -18.56 -14.84 -4.39
C ASN A 167 -19.05 -13.51 -3.79
N ALA A 168 -19.56 -13.52 -2.55
CA ALA A 168 -20.09 -12.31 -1.89
C ALA A 168 -19.13 -11.12 -1.94
N ARG A 169 -17.84 -11.36 -1.66
CA ARG A 169 -16.76 -10.34 -1.76
C ARG A 169 -16.61 -9.78 -3.18
N ALA A 170 -16.74 -10.62 -4.22
CA ALA A 170 -16.62 -10.20 -5.62
C ALA A 170 -17.84 -9.40 -6.10
N ILE A 171 -19.05 -9.74 -5.62
CA ILE A 171 -20.27 -8.97 -5.85
C ILE A 171 -20.16 -7.59 -5.18
N GLU A 172 -19.78 -7.55 -3.91
CA GLU A 172 -19.63 -6.30 -3.16
C GLU A 172 -18.57 -5.38 -3.76
N TYR A 173 -17.44 -5.95 -4.17
CA TYR A 173 -16.39 -5.21 -4.88
C TYR A 173 -16.92 -4.56 -6.17
N ARG A 174 -17.60 -5.32 -7.04
CA ARG A 174 -18.13 -4.79 -8.30
C ARG A 174 -19.17 -3.71 -8.07
N LYS A 175 -20.06 -3.90 -7.10
CA LYS A 175 -21.04 -2.91 -6.64
C LYS A 175 -20.36 -1.62 -6.15
N SER A 176 -19.27 -1.73 -5.39
CA SER A 176 -18.50 -0.58 -4.88
C SER A 176 -17.78 0.22 -5.97
N LYS A 177 -17.44 -0.43 -7.09
CA LYS A 177 -16.72 0.17 -8.24
C LYS A 177 -17.65 0.61 -9.37
N GLY A 178 -18.96 0.38 -9.25
CA GLY A 178 -19.92 0.67 -10.32
C GLY A 178 -19.70 -0.18 -11.57
N ILE A 179 -19.09 -1.36 -11.43
CA ILE A 179 -18.87 -2.31 -12.53
C ILE A 179 -20.12 -3.17 -12.64
N ASP A 180 -20.69 -3.26 -13.85
CA ASP A 180 -21.83 -4.16 -14.11
C ASP A 180 -21.40 -5.62 -13.92
N ASP A 181 -22.02 -6.33 -12.97
CA ASP A 181 -21.75 -7.74 -12.65
C ASP A 181 -21.92 -8.68 -13.86
N LEU A 182 -22.69 -8.27 -14.87
CA LEU A 182 -22.96 -9.04 -16.08
C LEU A 182 -21.97 -8.73 -17.21
N SER A 183 -21.21 -7.65 -17.09
CA SER A 183 -20.16 -7.26 -18.05
C SER A 183 -18.85 -8.02 -17.84
N VAL A 184 -18.67 -8.62 -16.65
CA VAL A 184 -17.46 -9.37 -16.29
C VAL A 184 -17.64 -10.84 -16.64
N LEU A 185 -16.75 -11.34 -17.50
CA LEU A 185 -16.67 -12.75 -17.86
C LEU A 185 -15.37 -13.35 -17.29
N ILE A 186 -15.34 -14.66 -17.16
CA ILE A 186 -14.21 -15.41 -16.61
C ILE A 186 -13.85 -16.56 -17.56
N ALA A 187 -12.56 -16.73 -17.80
CA ALA A 187 -12.01 -17.90 -18.48
C ALA A 187 -11.58 -18.95 -17.44
N VAL A 188 -11.49 -20.20 -17.86
CA VAL A 188 -11.07 -21.32 -16.99
C VAL A 188 -9.88 -22.01 -17.62
N VAL A 189 -8.77 -22.07 -16.88
CA VAL A 189 -7.57 -22.81 -17.28
C VAL A 189 -7.69 -24.23 -16.75
N VAL A 190 -7.67 -25.22 -17.63
CA VAL A 190 -7.59 -26.64 -17.29
C VAL A 190 -6.19 -27.13 -17.64
N GLN A 191 -5.38 -27.39 -16.62
CA GLN A 191 -3.95 -27.65 -16.75
C GLN A 191 -3.59 -29.01 -16.17
N LYS A 192 -2.73 -29.80 -16.82
CA LYS A 192 -2.23 -31.08 -16.30
C LYS A 192 -1.56 -30.86 -14.93
N MET A 193 -1.99 -31.63 -13.92
CA MET A 193 -1.33 -31.66 -12.62
C MET A 193 0.08 -32.22 -12.75
N VAL A 194 1.02 -31.53 -12.11
CA VAL A 194 2.38 -32.04 -11.90
C VAL A 194 2.35 -32.95 -10.67
N ASN A 195 2.85 -34.18 -10.80
CA ASN A 195 2.99 -35.08 -9.65
C ASN A 195 4.22 -34.64 -8.83
N SER A 196 4.09 -33.53 -8.11
CA SER A 196 5.25 -32.81 -7.57
C SER A 196 5.99 -33.62 -6.51
N ARG A 197 7.25 -33.96 -6.78
CA ARG A 197 8.23 -34.35 -5.75
C ARG A 197 8.50 -33.17 -4.83
N SER A 198 8.73 -32.02 -5.44
CA SER A 198 8.98 -30.74 -4.78
C SER A 198 8.35 -29.62 -5.60
N ALA A 199 7.93 -28.56 -4.94
CA ALA A 199 7.37 -27.38 -5.58
C ALA A 199 7.66 -26.14 -4.74
N GLY A 200 7.52 -24.97 -5.36
CA GLY A 200 7.81 -23.73 -4.67
C GLY A 200 7.65 -22.50 -5.54
N VAL A 201 8.28 -21.43 -5.08
CA VAL A 201 8.22 -20.11 -5.70
C VAL A 201 9.64 -19.61 -5.90
N MET A 202 9.89 -18.82 -6.93
CA MET A 202 11.16 -18.14 -7.12
C MET A 202 10.97 -16.70 -7.58
N PHE A 203 11.86 -15.84 -7.12
CA PHE A 203 11.89 -14.42 -7.45
C PHE A 203 13.15 -14.11 -8.23
N THR A 204 13.04 -13.34 -9.31
CA THR A 204 14.21 -12.87 -10.06
C THR A 204 14.86 -11.64 -9.43
N LEU A 205 14.71 -11.47 -8.12
CA LEU A 205 15.42 -10.52 -7.28
C LEU A 205 15.40 -11.05 -5.84
N HIS A 206 16.19 -10.46 -4.96
CA HIS A 206 16.06 -10.73 -3.54
C HIS A 206 14.81 -10.02 -2.97
N PRO A 207 13.76 -10.72 -2.51
CA PRO A 207 12.46 -10.11 -2.18
C PRO A 207 12.53 -9.08 -1.03
N VAL A 208 13.45 -9.26 -0.08
CA VAL A 208 13.67 -8.30 1.04
C VAL A 208 14.48 -7.08 0.67
N THR A 209 15.55 -7.25 -0.11
CA THR A 209 16.54 -6.19 -0.33
C THR A 209 16.38 -5.52 -1.70
N GLY A 210 15.58 -6.11 -2.58
CA GLY A 210 15.41 -5.66 -3.96
C GLY A 210 16.61 -5.94 -4.86
N ASP A 211 17.58 -6.74 -4.40
CA ASP A 211 18.83 -6.96 -5.12
C ASP A 211 18.60 -7.84 -6.36
N GLU A 212 18.72 -7.23 -7.53
CA GLU A 212 18.55 -7.87 -8.84
C GLU A 212 19.68 -8.79 -9.24
N LYS A 213 20.81 -8.77 -8.52
CA LYS A 213 21.92 -9.66 -8.81
C LYS A 213 21.59 -11.11 -8.50
N TYR A 214 20.55 -11.36 -7.72
CA TYR A 214 20.21 -12.68 -7.23
C TYR A 214 18.84 -13.17 -7.72
N ILE A 215 18.71 -14.49 -7.79
CA ILE A 215 17.45 -15.22 -7.86
C ILE A 215 17.29 -15.93 -6.52
N MET A 216 16.15 -15.73 -5.86
CA MET A 216 15.80 -16.45 -4.64
C MET A 216 14.80 -17.56 -4.98
N ILE A 217 15.13 -18.80 -4.64
CA ILE A 217 14.27 -19.97 -4.84
C ILE A 217 13.84 -20.50 -3.49
N GLU A 218 12.53 -20.55 -3.25
CA GLU A 218 11.92 -21.21 -2.11
C GLU A 218 11.35 -22.57 -2.52
N SER A 219 11.57 -23.61 -1.72
CA SER A 219 11.14 -24.98 -2.06
C SER A 219 10.61 -25.78 -0.86
N ASN A 220 9.58 -26.60 -1.09
CA ASN A 220 9.11 -27.62 -0.16
C ASN A 220 8.84 -28.95 -0.88
N TRP A 221 8.78 -30.04 -0.12
CA TRP A 221 8.33 -31.34 -0.60
C TRP A 221 6.82 -31.34 -0.94
N GLY A 222 6.44 -32.08 -1.97
CA GLY A 222 5.05 -32.25 -2.40
C GLY A 222 4.50 -31.07 -3.22
N LEU A 223 3.19 -30.85 -3.13
CA LEU A 223 2.48 -29.80 -3.86
C LEU A 223 2.80 -28.40 -3.35
N GLY A 224 2.88 -27.43 -4.27
CA GLY A 224 3.25 -26.03 -3.98
C GLY A 224 2.26 -25.28 -3.07
N GLU A 225 1.07 -25.83 -2.85
CA GLU A 225 0.04 -25.31 -1.94
C GLU A 225 0.61 -25.04 -0.53
N SER A 226 1.54 -25.86 -0.05
CA SER A 226 2.17 -25.64 1.26
C SER A 226 3.05 -24.39 1.32
N VAL A 227 3.69 -24.00 0.22
CA VAL A 227 4.59 -22.84 0.14
C VAL A 227 3.79 -21.57 -0.11
N VAL A 228 2.90 -21.60 -1.11
CA VAL A 228 2.03 -20.46 -1.45
C VAL A 228 1.08 -20.13 -0.29
N GLY A 229 0.53 -21.16 0.37
CA GLY A 229 -0.33 -21.00 1.53
C GLY A 229 0.43 -20.67 2.83
N GLY A 230 1.76 -20.60 2.82
CA GLY A 230 2.57 -20.33 4.02
C GLY A 230 2.44 -21.38 5.13
N LYS A 231 2.01 -22.60 4.81
CA LYS A 231 1.80 -23.70 5.77
C LYS A 231 3.12 -24.32 6.26
N VAL A 232 4.24 -23.95 5.64
CA VAL A 232 5.57 -24.46 5.93
C VAL A 232 6.59 -23.33 5.82
N THR A 233 7.72 -23.45 6.53
CA THR A 233 8.92 -22.66 6.26
C THR A 233 9.74 -23.40 5.19
N PRO A 234 9.84 -22.87 3.95
CA PRO A 234 10.49 -23.55 2.84
C PRO A 234 12.02 -23.49 2.97
N ASP A 235 12.71 -24.35 2.22
CA ASP A 235 14.15 -24.20 1.99
C ASP A 235 14.41 -23.00 1.07
N GLU A 236 15.55 -22.34 1.24
CA GLU A 236 15.96 -21.18 0.43
C GLU A 236 17.27 -21.47 -0.30
N VAL A 237 17.32 -21.14 -1.60
CA VAL A 237 18.55 -21.11 -2.42
C VAL A 237 18.69 -19.74 -3.05
N LEU A 238 19.83 -19.08 -2.82
CA LEU A 238 20.17 -17.81 -3.43
C LEU A 238 21.19 -18.06 -4.55
N ILE A 239 20.86 -17.65 -5.78
CA ILE A 239 21.70 -17.85 -6.97
C ILE A 239 22.09 -16.50 -7.56
N GLU A 240 23.38 -16.28 -7.83
CA GLU A 240 23.86 -15.08 -8.53
C GLU A 240 23.59 -15.20 -10.03
N LYS A 241 22.88 -14.23 -10.61
CA LYS A 241 22.43 -14.27 -12.02
C LYS A 241 23.57 -14.31 -13.04
N SER A 242 24.64 -13.56 -12.80
CA SER A 242 25.76 -13.40 -13.74
C SER A 242 26.58 -14.68 -13.91
N THR A 243 26.69 -15.48 -12.85
CA THR A 243 27.53 -16.68 -12.81
C THR A 243 26.73 -17.98 -12.70
N LEU A 244 25.43 -17.91 -12.40
CA LEU A 244 24.55 -19.02 -12.02
C LEU A 244 25.11 -19.86 -10.85
N ARG A 245 25.96 -19.26 -10.02
CA ARG A 245 26.50 -19.92 -8.82
C ARG A 245 25.54 -19.77 -7.66
N ILE A 246 25.39 -20.85 -6.88
CA ILE A 246 24.67 -20.83 -5.62
C ILE A 246 25.50 -20.05 -4.60
N ALA A 247 25.02 -18.88 -4.21
CA ALA A 247 25.65 -18.00 -3.23
C ALA A 247 25.34 -18.44 -1.79
N GLU A 248 24.10 -18.88 -1.54
CA GLU A 248 23.64 -19.30 -0.22
C GLU A 248 22.63 -20.45 -0.33
N LYS A 249 22.67 -21.38 0.63
CA LYS A 249 21.67 -22.43 0.83
C LYS A 249 21.24 -22.46 2.29
N LYS A 250 19.95 -22.49 2.51
CA LYS A 250 19.36 -22.61 3.83
C LYS A 250 18.32 -23.70 3.84
N VAL A 251 18.60 -24.74 4.63
CA VAL A 251 17.67 -25.84 4.82
C VAL A 251 16.76 -25.52 6.00
N SER A 252 15.46 -25.51 5.73
CA SER A 252 14.42 -25.29 6.74
C SER A 252 13.84 -26.61 7.22
N ASN A 253 13.28 -26.61 8.43
CA ASN A 253 12.59 -27.79 8.96
C ASN A 253 11.16 -27.84 8.37
N LYS A 254 11.00 -28.66 7.33
CA LYS A 254 9.74 -28.84 6.61
C LYS A 254 8.89 -29.87 7.35
N ASN A 255 7.99 -29.44 8.22
CA ASN A 255 7.23 -30.34 9.08
C ASN A 255 6.19 -31.19 8.32
N ILE A 256 5.73 -30.70 7.16
CA ILE A 256 4.66 -31.31 6.38
C ILE A 256 4.94 -31.26 4.88
N LYS A 257 4.38 -32.21 4.14
CA LYS A 257 4.18 -32.15 2.68
C LYS A 257 2.72 -32.41 2.35
N ILE A 258 2.24 -31.82 1.25
CA ILE A 258 0.90 -32.11 0.71
C ILE A 258 1.07 -33.01 -0.50
N VAL A 259 0.39 -34.16 -0.50
CA VAL A 259 0.41 -35.11 -1.61
C VAL A 259 -1.00 -35.50 -2.00
N TYR A 260 -1.17 -35.99 -3.22
CA TYR A 260 -2.45 -36.56 -3.66
C TYR A 260 -2.55 -38.03 -3.23
N ASP A 261 -3.59 -38.35 -2.47
CA ASP A 261 -3.91 -39.73 -2.09
C ASP A 261 -4.85 -40.34 -3.14
N LYS A 262 -4.37 -41.36 -3.85
CA LYS A 262 -5.13 -42.04 -4.91
C LYS A 262 -6.35 -42.82 -4.40
N GLN A 263 -6.32 -43.30 -3.15
CA GLN A 263 -7.43 -44.06 -2.56
C GLN A 263 -8.53 -43.13 -2.07
N LEU A 264 -8.14 -42.04 -1.40
CA LEU A 264 -9.08 -41.05 -0.88
C LEU A 264 -9.53 -40.02 -1.93
N LYS A 265 -8.91 -40.05 -3.13
CA LYS A 265 -9.11 -39.11 -4.23
C LYS A 265 -9.06 -37.64 -3.79
N LYS A 266 -8.12 -37.31 -2.90
CA LYS A 266 -7.98 -35.97 -2.35
C LYS A 266 -6.56 -35.67 -1.92
N ASN A 267 -6.26 -34.38 -1.76
CA ASN A 267 -5.01 -33.94 -1.15
C ASN A 267 -5.01 -34.27 0.34
N VAL A 268 -3.89 -34.83 0.81
CA VAL A 268 -3.65 -35.13 2.22
C VAL A 268 -2.36 -34.49 2.67
N THR A 269 -2.37 -33.98 3.90
CA THR A 269 -1.18 -33.46 4.56
C THR A 269 -0.50 -34.61 5.29
N ILE A 270 0.77 -34.83 4.97
CA ILE A 270 1.62 -35.85 5.60
C ILE A 270 2.68 -35.14 6.43
N THR A 271 2.82 -35.52 7.70
CA THR A 271 3.94 -35.10 8.54
C THR A 271 5.21 -35.81 8.10
N LEU A 272 6.27 -35.03 7.88
CA LEU A 272 7.56 -35.54 7.44
C LEU A 272 8.34 -36.12 8.63
N ASP A 273 9.12 -37.17 8.39
CA ASP A 273 10.07 -37.68 9.39
C ASP A 273 11.26 -36.71 9.57
N GLU A 274 11.99 -36.83 10.68
CA GLU A 274 13.08 -35.88 11.00
C GLU A 274 14.19 -35.82 9.94
N LYS A 275 14.37 -36.89 9.16
CA LYS A 275 15.42 -36.96 8.14
C LYS A 275 14.97 -36.25 6.87
N GLU A 276 13.75 -36.49 6.42
CA GLU A 276 13.14 -35.87 5.24
C GLU A 276 12.83 -34.38 5.50
N SER A 277 12.41 -34.03 6.72
CA SER A 277 12.10 -32.65 7.11
C SER A 277 13.32 -31.72 7.08
N ARG A 278 14.52 -32.28 7.35
CA ARG A 278 15.82 -31.57 7.39
C ARG A 278 16.67 -31.79 6.14
N ALA A 279 16.14 -32.45 5.10
CA ALA A 279 16.80 -32.59 3.82
C ALA A 279 16.36 -31.48 2.86
N MET A 280 17.26 -31.02 1.98
CA MET A 280 16.91 -30.07 0.92
C MET A 280 15.92 -30.70 -0.05
N SER A 281 14.83 -30.00 -0.37
CA SER A 281 13.80 -30.55 -1.28
C SER A 281 14.20 -30.55 -2.76
N ILE A 282 15.24 -29.80 -3.13
CA ILE A 282 15.78 -29.75 -4.51
C ILE A 282 17.29 -29.97 -4.53
N THR A 283 17.82 -30.46 -5.65
CA THR A 283 19.26 -30.58 -5.88
C THR A 283 19.86 -29.27 -6.42
N ASP A 284 21.19 -29.15 -6.36
CA ASP A 284 21.90 -27.98 -6.92
C ASP A 284 21.68 -27.86 -8.44
N GLU A 285 21.64 -28.98 -9.16
CA GLU A 285 21.39 -29.01 -10.61
C GLU A 285 19.97 -28.53 -10.95
N GLU A 286 18.98 -28.92 -10.15
CA GLU A 286 17.60 -28.47 -10.28
C GLU A 286 17.46 -26.97 -9.97
N ALA A 287 18.14 -26.48 -8.93
CA ALA A 287 18.15 -25.07 -8.57
C ALA A 287 18.75 -24.20 -9.69
N ILE A 288 19.85 -24.66 -10.31
CA ILE A 288 20.48 -23.98 -11.44
C ILE A 288 19.57 -23.98 -12.67
N GLU A 289 18.90 -25.10 -12.96
CA GLU A 289 17.97 -25.19 -14.09
C GLU A 289 16.73 -24.31 -13.91
N LEU A 290 16.19 -24.24 -12.68
CA LEU A 290 15.15 -23.28 -12.31
C LEU A 290 15.61 -21.83 -12.52
N ALA A 291 16.84 -21.49 -12.11
CA ALA A 291 17.40 -20.16 -12.33
C ALA A 291 17.53 -19.81 -13.82
N LYS A 292 17.92 -20.76 -14.69
CA LYS A 292 17.95 -20.53 -16.14
C LYS A 292 16.56 -20.24 -16.71
N LEU A 293 15.54 -20.99 -16.28
CA LEU A 293 14.15 -20.73 -16.67
C LEU A 293 13.69 -19.36 -16.18
N ALA A 294 14.04 -18.99 -14.94
CA ALA A 294 13.71 -17.69 -14.36
C ALA A 294 14.33 -16.53 -15.14
N LEU A 295 15.61 -16.64 -15.52
CA LEU A 295 16.30 -15.65 -16.37
C LEU A 295 15.64 -15.52 -17.74
N LYS A 296 15.28 -16.64 -18.38
CA LYS A 296 14.59 -16.64 -19.66
C LYS A 296 13.25 -15.92 -19.60
N ILE A 297 12.50 -16.11 -18.51
CA ILE A 297 11.23 -15.41 -18.26
C ILE A 297 11.48 -13.91 -18.02
N GLU A 298 12.43 -13.56 -17.15
CA GLU A 298 12.78 -12.16 -16.87
C GLU A 298 13.25 -11.40 -18.12
N GLU A 299 14.07 -12.02 -18.96
CA GLU A 299 14.56 -11.44 -20.21
C GLU A 299 13.41 -11.11 -21.17
N HIS A 300 12.41 -12.00 -21.24
CA HIS A 300 11.22 -11.80 -22.07
C HIS A 300 10.34 -10.66 -21.56
N TYR A 301 10.01 -10.66 -20.27
CA TYR A 301 9.13 -9.65 -19.66
C TYR A 301 9.81 -8.32 -19.32
N LYS A 302 11.16 -8.29 -19.37
CA LYS A 302 12.04 -7.14 -19.12
C LYS A 302 11.80 -6.46 -17.77
N ARG A 303 11.41 -7.25 -16.77
CA ARG A 303 11.10 -6.82 -15.41
C ARG A 303 11.25 -8.00 -14.46
N PRO A 304 11.40 -7.77 -13.14
CA PRO A 304 11.46 -8.86 -12.20
C PRO A 304 10.16 -9.64 -12.13
N MET A 305 10.30 -10.93 -11.87
CA MET A 305 9.21 -11.89 -11.93
C MET A 305 9.10 -12.67 -10.62
N ASP A 306 7.85 -12.94 -10.24
CA ASP A 306 7.41 -13.89 -9.23
C ASP A 306 6.90 -15.14 -9.96
N ILE A 307 7.54 -16.29 -9.74
CA ILE A 307 7.37 -17.50 -10.57
C ILE A 307 7.09 -18.72 -9.68
N GLU A 308 5.97 -19.39 -9.91
CA GLU A 308 5.65 -20.67 -9.27
C GLU A 308 6.14 -21.83 -10.14
N TRP A 309 6.72 -22.84 -9.51
CA TRP A 309 7.32 -23.99 -10.19
C TRP A 309 7.05 -25.31 -9.46
N ALA A 310 7.18 -26.40 -10.20
CA ALA A 310 7.02 -27.76 -9.68
C ALA A 310 8.00 -28.72 -10.38
N ILE A 311 8.53 -29.67 -9.61
CA ILE A 311 9.39 -30.76 -10.09
C ILE A 311 8.59 -32.06 -10.07
N ASP A 312 8.32 -32.60 -11.25
CA ASP A 312 7.57 -33.83 -11.45
C ASP A 312 8.37 -35.05 -10.96
N ASN A 313 7.72 -35.92 -10.19
CA ASN A 313 8.31 -37.13 -9.65
C ASN A 313 8.40 -38.27 -10.69
N ASP A 314 7.61 -38.20 -11.76
CA ASP A 314 7.51 -39.26 -12.76
C ASP A 314 8.51 -39.06 -13.92
N LEU A 315 9.13 -37.89 -14.02
CA LEU A 315 10.04 -37.52 -15.12
C LEU A 315 11.48 -37.38 -14.62
N SER A 316 12.44 -37.58 -15.51
CA SER A 316 13.86 -37.38 -15.23
C SER A 316 14.29 -35.93 -15.47
N PHE A 317 15.24 -35.45 -14.65
CA PHE A 317 15.92 -34.18 -14.89
C PHE A 317 16.61 -34.16 -16.27
N PRO A 318 16.58 -33.03 -17.02
CA PRO A 318 15.98 -31.73 -16.67
C PRO A 318 14.49 -31.56 -17.03
N GLU A 319 13.89 -32.54 -17.72
CA GLU A 319 12.51 -32.46 -18.25
C GLU A 319 11.41 -32.49 -17.18
N ASN A 320 11.79 -32.80 -15.94
CA ASN A 320 10.87 -32.84 -14.81
C ASN A 320 10.54 -31.47 -14.23
N ILE A 321 11.18 -30.38 -14.67
CA ILE A 321 10.96 -29.03 -14.12
C ILE A 321 9.92 -28.28 -14.95
N PHE A 322 8.83 -27.89 -14.30
CA PHE A 322 7.74 -27.13 -14.89
C PHE A 322 7.53 -25.79 -14.21
N ILE A 323 7.22 -24.76 -15.00
CA ILE A 323 6.70 -23.47 -14.53
C ILE A 323 5.18 -23.52 -14.59
N VAL A 324 4.53 -23.31 -13.44
CA VAL A 324 3.07 -23.41 -13.31
C VAL A 324 2.39 -22.05 -13.32
N GLN A 325 3.12 -20.98 -13.01
CA GLN A 325 2.66 -19.60 -13.10
C GLN A 325 3.86 -18.64 -13.11
N ALA A 326 3.73 -17.49 -13.76
CA ALA A 326 4.67 -16.37 -13.62
C ALA A 326 3.88 -15.06 -13.61
N ARG A 327 4.35 -14.05 -12.90
CA ARG A 327 3.78 -12.70 -12.97
C ARG A 327 4.84 -11.66 -12.62
N PRO A 328 4.65 -10.38 -13.00
CA PRO A 328 5.53 -9.31 -12.55
C PRO A 328 5.59 -9.28 -11.01
N GLU A 329 6.79 -9.18 -10.44
CA GLU A 329 6.96 -8.82 -9.03
C GLU A 329 6.53 -7.37 -8.86
N THR A 330 5.69 -7.04 -7.87
CA THR A 330 4.98 -5.74 -7.80
C THR A 330 5.59 -4.74 -6.81
N PHE A 331 6.30 -5.18 -5.77
CA PHE A 331 6.80 -4.29 -4.71
C PHE A 331 8.05 -3.52 -5.14
N TRP A 332 9.04 -4.19 -5.74
CA TRP A 332 10.24 -3.52 -6.24
C TRP A 332 10.05 -2.94 -7.64
N SER A 333 9.17 -3.53 -8.47
CA SER A 333 8.86 -2.95 -9.78
C SER A 333 8.10 -1.61 -9.68
N SER A 334 7.23 -1.45 -8.67
CA SER A 334 6.56 -0.17 -8.38
C SER A 334 7.57 0.88 -7.88
N LYS A 335 8.50 0.52 -6.97
CA LYS A 335 9.63 1.38 -6.57
C LYS A 335 10.58 1.74 -7.73
N ARG A 336 10.75 0.88 -8.73
CA ARG A 336 11.69 1.09 -9.84
C ARG A 336 11.24 2.06 -10.92
N LYS A 337 9.94 2.36 -11.07
CA LYS A 337 9.55 3.51 -11.89
C LYS A 337 10.09 4.84 -11.31
N GLU A 338 10.54 4.82 -10.05
CA GLU A 338 11.00 6.01 -9.33
C GLU A 338 12.51 6.06 -9.02
N THR A 339 13.32 5.00 -9.20
CA THR A 339 14.76 5.07 -8.87
C THR A 339 15.64 3.99 -9.51
N LYS A 340 16.59 4.39 -10.36
CA LYS A 340 17.84 3.66 -10.63
C LYS A 340 18.97 4.34 -9.87
N SER A 341 19.36 3.81 -8.70
CA SER A 341 20.77 3.71 -8.25
C SER A 341 20.91 3.29 -6.77
N ALA A 342 21.45 2.08 -6.59
CA ALA A 342 22.32 1.54 -5.54
C ALA A 342 21.96 1.71 -4.05
N VAL A 343 21.64 0.57 -3.43
CA VAL A 343 21.57 0.32 -1.98
C VAL A 343 22.86 -0.39 -1.55
N GLU A 344 23.56 0.12 -0.54
CA GLU A 344 24.58 -0.64 0.21
C GLU A 344 24.15 -0.84 1.66
N LYS A 345 24.37 -2.07 2.15
CA LYS A 345 23.93 -2.59 3.46
C LYS A 345 24.93 -2.21 4.56
N SER A 346 24.45 -1.71 5.70
CA SER A 346 25.24 -1.61 6.94
C SER A 346 24.63 -2.51 8.03
N SER A 347 25.39 -3.52 8.48
CA SER A 347 25.09 -4.39 9.61
C SER A 347 25.61 -3.78 10.93
N ALA A 348 24.77 -3.64 11.96
CA ALA A 348 25.13 -3.04 13.26
C ALA A 348 24.63 -3.88 14.46
N SER A 349 25.45 -4.75 15.04
CA SER A 349 25.09 -5.67 16.14
C SER A 349 24.27 -5.03 17.28
N VAL A 350 23.15 -5.66 17.66
CA VAL A 350 22.25 -5.24 18.74
C VAL A 350 22.42 -6.19 19.93
N SER A 351 22.72 -5.64 21.12
CA SER A 351 22.85 -6.41 22.37
C SER A 351 21.55 -6.39 23.16
N GLY A 352 20.81 -7.50 23.13
CA GLY A 352 19.66 -7.78 23.99
C GLY A 352 19.49 -9.29 24.10
N LYS A 353 18.78 -9.78 25.13
CA LYS A 353 18.49 -11.22 25.25
C LYS A 353 17.56 -11.63 24.12
N VAL A 354 18.06 -12.45 23.21
CA VAL A 354 17.29 -12.96 22.06
C VAL A 354 16.25 -13.95 22.56
N LEU A 355 14.98 -13.69 22.24
CA LEU A 355 13.86 -14.58 22.53
C LEU A 355 13.67 -15.60 21.42
N VAL A 356 13.59 -15.15 20.17
CA VAL A 356 13.37 -16.02 19.01
C VAL A 356 13.99 -15.43 17.74
N ARG A 357 14.26 -16.29 16.76
CA ARG A 357 14.72 -15.91 15.42
C ARG A 357 13.78 -16.47 14.36
N GLY A 358 13.59 -15.74 13.27
CA GLY A 358 12.80 -16.18 12.12
C GLY A 358 13.28 -15.53 10.83
N LEU A 359 12.49 -15.68 9.77
CA LEU A 359 12.72 -15.06 8.47
C LEU A 359 12.30 -13.59 8.50
N ALA A 360 13.18 -12.69 8.08
CA ALA A 360 12.93 -11.28 7.91
C ALA A 360 11.97 -11.04 6.72
N ALA A 361 10.66 -11.16 6.97
CA ALA A 361 9.64 -11.09 5.93
C ALA A 361 9.40 -9.67 5.45
N SER A 362 9.27 -8.70 6.35
CA SER A 362 9.08 -7.29 6.04
C SER A 362 10.00 -6.44 6.92
N PRO A 363 10.88 -5.60 6.33
CA PRO A 363 11.94 -4.94 7.07
C PRO A 363 11.40 -3.84 7.98
N GLY A 364 12.00 -3.72 9.17
CA GLY A 364 11.73 -2.64 10.12
C GLY A 364 12.05 -3.05 11.55
N ILE A 365 12.00 -2.10 12.48
CA ILE A 365 12.17 -2.35 13.91
C ILE A 365 10.95 -1.81 14.63
N ALA A 366 10.34 -2.63 15.48
CA ALA A 366 9.19 -2.23 16.30
C ALA A 366 9.37 -2.69 17.74
N PHE A 367 8.82 -1.91 18.68
CA PHE A 367 8.75 -2.27 20.09
C PHE A 367 7.29 -2.18 20.54
N GLY A 368 6.83 -3.19 21.27
CA GLY A 368 5.46 -3.22 21.78
C GLY A 368 5.19 -4.43 22.67
N LYS A 369 3.96 -4.54 23.15
CA LYS A 369 3.50 -5.70 23.93
C LYS A 369 3.13 -6.83 22.98
N ALA A 370 3.69 -8.01 23.21
CA ALA A 370 3.30 -9.23 22.52
C ALA A 370 1.87 -9.60 22.87
N LYS A 371 1.02 -9.79 21.87
CA LYS A 371 -0.34 -10.33 22.03
C LYS A 371 -0.40 -11.66 21.31
N ILE A 372 -0.55 -12.73 22.08
CA ILE A 372 -0.60 -14.09 21.53
C ILE A 372 -2.06 -14.42 21.20
N ILE A 373 -2.38 -14.41 19.91
CA ILE A 373 -3.73 -14.64 19.39
C ILE A 373 -3.62 -15.78 18.38
N LEU A 374 -4.20 -16.93 18.69
CA LEU A 374 -4.06 -18.15 17.87
C LEU A 374 -5.22 -18.34 16.87
N ASP A 375 -6.35 -17.68 17.09
CA ASP A 375 -7.55 -17.76 16.26
C ASP A 375 -8.19 -16.36 16.15
N ILE A 376 -8.70 -16.01 14.96
CA ILE A 376 -9.38 -14.73 14.70
C ILE A 376 -10.72 -14.59 15.47
N LYS A 377 -11.21 -15.67 16.09
CA LYS A 377 -12.38 -15.69 16.97
C LYS A 377 -12.03 -15.51 18.45
N ASP A 378 -10.74 -15.38 18.77
CA ASP A 378 -10.30 -15.22 20.15
C ASP A 378 -10.82 -13.89 20.74
N PRO A 379 -11.52 -13.91 21.88
CA PRO A 379 -12.01 -12.68 22.52
C PRO A 379 -10.90 -11.67 22.85
N LYS A 380 -9.64 -12.09 22.94
CA LYS A 380 -8.47 -11.23 23.13
C LYS A 380 -8.25 -10.21 22.01
N ILE A 381 -8.85 -10.42 20.84
CA ILE A 381 -8.77 -9.47 19.72
C ILE A 381 -9.36 -8.11 20.08
N HIS A 382 -10.39 -8.08 20.94
CA HIS A 382 -10.97 -6.83 21.43
C HIS A 382 -10.03 -6.05 22.35
N GLU A 383 -9.02 -6.71 22.92
CA GLU A 383 -7.99 -6.10 23.77
C GLU A 383 -6.72 -5.71 23.01
N PHE A 384 -6.65 -6.03 21.71
CA PHE A 384 -5.51 -5.73 20.85
C PHE A 384 -5.50 -4.23 20.51
N LYS A 385 -4.40 -3.54 20.83
CA LYS A 385 -4.28 -2.10 20.63
C LYS A 385 -3.32 -1.79 19.48
N LYS A 386 -3.48 -0.60 18.90
CA LYS A 386 -2.55 -0.12 17.86
C LYS A 386 -1.12 -0.09 18.43
N GLY A 387 -0.17 -0.69 17.71
CA GLY A 387 1.23 -0.80 18.13
C GLY A 387 1.57 -2.05 18.93
N ASP A 388 0.59 -2.88 19.32
CA ASP A 388 0.87 -4.20 19.90
C ASP A 388 1.54 -5.12 18.86
N ILE A 389 2.38 -6.03 19.33
CA ILE A 389 3.08 -7.00 18.48
C ILE A 389 2.21 -8.25 18.37
N LEU A 390 1.70 -8.53 17.17
CA LEU A 390 0.90 -9.72 16.93
C LEU A 390 1.81 -10.95 16.90
N VAL A 391 1.59 -11.89 17.83
CA VAL A 391 2.27 -13.19 17.84
C VAL A 391 1.22 -14.28 17.57
N THR A 392 1.37 -15.02 16.48
CA THR A 392 0.41 -16.05 16.09
C THR A 392 1.08 -17.23 15.41
N LYS A 393 0.32 -18.28 15.08
CA LYS A 393 0.83 -19.44 14.36
C LYS A 393 0.97 -19.16 12.86
N MET A 394 -0.09 -18.65 12.25
CA MET A 394 -0.17 -18.24 10.85
C MET A 394 -1.23 -17.14 10.70
N THR A 395 -1.26 -16.45 9.56
CA THR A 395 -2.34 -15.51 9.24
C THR A 395 -3.00 -15.89 7.93
N ASP A 396 -4.26 -15.48 7.79
CA ASP A 396 -5.08 -15.57 6.58
C ASP A 396 -5.76 -14.20 6.34
N PRO A 397 -6.50 -14.00 5.23
CA PRO A 397 -7.09 -12.70 4.89
C PRO A 397 -8.00 -12.08 5.97
N ASP A 398 -8.57 -12.87 6.88
CA ASP A 398 -9.44 -12.35 7.93
C ASP A 398 -8.63 -11.63 9.03
N TRP A 399 -7.30 -11.83 9.08
CA TRP A 399 -6.38 -11.15 10.00
C TRP A 399 -6.01 -9.73 9.55
N VAL A 400 -6.27 -9.36 8.29
CA VAL A 400 -5.82 -8.07 7.70
C VAL A 400 -6.25 -6.84 8.53
N PRO A 401 -7.48 -6.75 9.08
CA PRO A 401 -7.86 -5.63 9.94
C PRO A 401 -6.98 -5.50 11.19
N LEU A 402 -6.62 -6.63 11.80
CA LEU A 402 -5.77 -6.70 12.99
C LEU A 402 -4.31 -6.41 12.63
N MET A 403 -3.84 -6.96 11.51
CA MET A 403 -2.49 -6.71 10.98
C MET A 403 -2.25 -5.22 10.76
N LYS A 404 -3.22 -4.47 10.18
CA LYS A 404 -3.11 -3.03 9.91
C LYS A 404 -2.81 -2.16 11.14
N ILE A 405 -3.18 -2.64 12.33
CA ILE A 405 -2.97 -1.90 13.58
C ILE A 405 -1.80 -2.46 14.40
N ALA A 406 -1.23 -3.61 14.02
CA ALA A 406 -0.08 -4.20 14.71
C ALA A 406 1.19 -3.36 14.52
N GLY A 407 2.01 -3.25 15.57
CA GLY A 407 3.33 -2.61 15.51
C GLY A 407 4.37 -3.47 14.80
N ALA A 408 4.26 -4.80 14.93
CA ALA A 408 4.93 -5.80 14.11
C ALA A 408 4.19 -7.15 14.20
N ILE A 409 4.55 -8.07 13.32
CA ILE A 409 3.92 -9.39 13.22
C ILE A 409 4.99 -10.48 13.35
N ILE A 410 4.76 -11.47 14.22
CA ILE A 410 5.60 -12.65 14.40
C ILE A 410 4.73 -13.89 14.18
N THR A 411 5.08 -14.74 13.22
CA THR A 411 4.40 -16.01 12.99
C THR A 411 5.33 -17.21 13.15
N ASP A 412 4.86 -18.26 13.82
CA ASP A 412 5.62 -19.51 13.97
C ASP A 412 5.86 -20.22 12.65
N GLU A 413 4.87 -20.17 11.76
CA GLU A 413 4.90 -20.80 10.45
C GLU A 413 4.92 -19.74 9.34
N GLY A 414 5.34 -20.14 8.14
CA GLY A 414 5.40 -19.27 6.95
C GLY A 414 6.81 -19.05 6.40
N GLY A 415 6.87 -18.89 5.08
CA GLY A 415 8.04 -18.44 4.31
C GLY A 415 7.89 -17.01 3.81
N MET A 416 8.78 -16.58 2.91
CA MET A 416 8.76 -15.22 2.36
C MET A 416 7.56 -14.94 1.47
N THR A 417 6.86 -15.98 1.03
CA THR A 417 5.61 -15.94 0.27
C THR A 417 4.35 -16.12 1.12
N SER A 418 4.48 -16.29 2.44
CA SER A 418 3.32 -16.48 3.30
C SER A 418 2.38 -15.27 3.28
N HIS A 419 1.10 -15.49 3.58
CA HIS A 419 0.12 -14.40 3.70
C HIS A 419 0.61 -13.28 4.63
N ALA A 420 1.18 -13.66 5.78
CA ALA A 420 1.80 -12.73 6.72
C ALA A 420 2.90 -11.89 6.05
N ALA A 421 3.79 -12.52 5.29
CA ALA A 421 4.91 -11.86 4.64
C ALA A 421 4.48 -10.90 3.52
N ILE A 422 3.56 -11.33 2.65
CA ILE A 422 3.06 -10.53 1.51
C ILE A 422 2.33 -9.29 2.02
N VAL A 423 1.31 -9.48 2.85
CA VAL A 423 0.46 -8.38 3.34
C VAL A 423 1.26 -7.42 4.21
N SER A 424 2.18 -7.92 5.04
CA SER A 424 3.01 -7.03 5.87
C SER A 424 3.97 -6.17 5.04
N ARG A 425 4.47 -6.66 3.90
CA ARG A 425 5.26 -5.84 2.97
C ARG A 425 4.42 -4.77 2.29
N GLU A 426 3.22 -5.14 1.82
CA GLU A 426 2.28 -4.20 1.19
C GLU A 426 1.86 -3.09 2.14
N LEU A 427 1.67 -3.41 3.43
CA LEU A 427 1.28 -2.47 4.46
C LEU A 427 2.47 -1.75 5.13
N GLY A 428 3.72 -2.12 4.80
CA GLY A 428 4.93 -1.54 5.41
C GLY A 428 5.12 -1.86 6.90
N ILE A 429 4.56 -2.97 7.37
CA ILE A 429 4.60 -3.39 8.78
C ILE A 429 5.77 -4.34 8.99
N PRO A 430 6.63 -4.15 10.01
CA PRO A 430 7.74 -5.07 10.29
C PRO A 430 7.21 -6.49 10.58
N ALA A 431 7.78 -7.51 9.94
CA ALA A 431 7.31 -8.88 10.09
C ALA A 431 8.44 -9.91 10.10
N ILE A 432 8.35 -10.84 11.06
CA ILE A 432 9.18 -12.04 11.15
C ILE A 432 8.27 -13.26 10.99
N VAL A 433 8.56 -14.12 10.04
CA VAL A 433 7.77 -15.35 9.79
C VAL A 433 8.62 -16.59 9.98
N GLY A 434 8.01 -17.74 10.22
CA GLY A 434 8.75 -18.99 10.42
C GLY A 434 9.62 -19.00 11.68
N SER A 435 9.18 -18.34 12.76
CA SER A 435 9.90 -18.31 14.04
C SER A 435 9.91 -19.65 14.79
N ARG A 436 9.05 -20.60 14.37
CA ARG A 436 8.87 -21.96 14.90
C ARG A 436 8.31 -22.06 16.33
N GLU A 437 8.73 -21.19 17.23
CA GLU A 437 8.46 -21.32 18.67
C GLU A 437 8.08 -20.00 19.36
N ALA A 438 7.84 -18.92 18.62
CA ALA A 438 7.46 -17.62 19.19
C ALA A 438 6.19 -17.71 20.05
N THR A 439 5.16 -18.46 19.63
CA THR A 439 3.93 -18.62 20.44
C THR A 439 4.16 -19.36 21.76
N LYS A 440 5.29 -20.07 21.90
CA LYS A 440 5.64 -20.85 23.10
C LYS A 440 6.66 -20.13 23.98
N VAL A 441 7.57 -19.37 23.38
CA VAL A 441 8.68 -18.70 24.08
C VAL A 441 8.27 -17.32 24.57
N ILE A 442 7.49 -16.58 23.78
CA ILE A 442 7.00 -15.25 24.14
C ILE A 442 5.78 -15.41 25.05
N GLN A 443 5.66 -14.57 26.07
CA GLN A 443 4.51 -14.54 26.97
C GLN A 443 3.52 -13.45 26.56
N ASP A 444 2.24 -13.68 26.82
CA ASP A 444 1.20 -12.70 26.52
C ASP A 444 1.40 -11.42 27.36
N ASN A 445 1.27 -10.26 26.72
CA ASN A 445 1.62 -8.93 27.21
C ASN A 445 3.12 -8.68 27.51
N GLN A 446 4.03 -9.58 27.14
CA GLN A 446 5.47 -9.37 27.29
C GLN A 446 5.94 -8.23 26.39
N GLU A 447 6.74 -7.31 26.93
CA GLU A 447 7.37 -6.27 26.13
C GLU A 447 8.53 -6.85 25.33
N ILE A 448 8.51 -6.67 24.00
CA ILE A 448 9.51 -7.22 23.09
C ILE A 448 9.91 -6.20 22.03
N THR A 449 11.14 -6.32 21.54
CA THR A 449 11.64 -5.58 20.37
C THR A 449 11.78 -6.53 19.19
N VAL A 450 11.11 -6.22 18.08
CA VAL A 450 11.16 -6.98 16.83
C VAL A 450 12.12 -6.28 15.88
N ASP A 451 13.30 -6.85 15.65
CA ASP A 451 14.21 -6.47 14.56
C ASP A 451 13.91 -7.35 13.35
N ALA A 452 12.93 -6.92 12.55
CA ALA A 452 12.54 -7.61 11.32
C ALA A 452 13.51 -7.36 10.16
N ILE A 453 14.54 -6.51 10.34
CA ILE A 453 15.65 -6.39 9.38
C ILE A 453 16.56 -7.63 9.50
N ARG A 454 16.77 -8.12 10.72
CA ARG A 454 17.62 -9.29 11.00
C ARG A 454 16.85 -10.58 11.28
N GLY A 455 15.53 -10.48 11.44
CA GLY A 455 14.71 -11.61 11.85
C GLY A 455 14.96 -12.03 13.30
N ILE A 456 15.20 -11.07 14.20
CA ILE A 456 15.50 -11.33 15.61
C ILE A 456 14.48 -10.63 16.50
N VAL A 457 13.95 -11.35 17.49
CA VAL A 457 13.11 -10.78 18.55
C VAL A 457 13.91 -10.75 19.85
N TYR A 458 13.92 -9.62 20.52
CA TYR A 458 14.59 -9.39 21.78
C TYR A 458 13.59 -9.20 22.93
N GLU A 459 14.00 -9.62 24.13
CA GLU A 459 13.27 -9.35 25.36
C GLU A 459 13.40 -7.88 25.77
N GLY A 460 12.27 -7.26 26.09
CA GLY A 460 12.20 -5.87 26.53
C GLY A 460 12.50 -4.87 25.41
N LYS A 461 12.65 -3.60 25.80
CA LYS A 461 13.03 -2.51 24.90
C LYS A 461 14.54 -2.52 24.73
N VAL A 462 15.04 -2.93 23.56
CA VAL A 462 16.48 -2.81 23.26
C VAL A 462 16.75 -1.45 22.65
N ILE A 463 17.54 -0.64 23.35
CA ILE A 463 17.99 0.67 22.92
C ILE A 463 19.23 0.48 22.06
N GLN A 464 19.24 1.02 20.83
CA GLN A 464 20.48 1.21 20.08
C GLN A 464 21.36 2.20 20.86
N ALA A 465 22.42 1.68 21.49
CA ALA A 465 23.49 2.52 21.99
C ALA A 465 24.30 3.02 20.78
N THR A 466 23.97 4.22 20.28
CA THR A 466 24.98 5.02 19.58
C THR A 466 25.90 5.57 20.65
N GLU A 467 27.01 4.89 20.88
CA GLU A 467 28.06 5.35 21.78
C GLU A 467 28.56 6.73 21.35
N THR A 468 28.37 7.65 22.27
CA THR A 468 29.08 8.91 22.40
C THR A 468 30.58 8.63 22.53
N VAL A 469 31.35 8.82 21.46
CA VAL A 469 32.80 9.07 21.59
C VAL A 469 33.07 10.48 21.10
N SER A 470 33.13 11.39 22.06
CA SER A 470 33.87 12.64 21.97
C SER A 470 35.34 12.32 21.70
N GLN A 471 35.82 12.57 20.48
CA GLN A 471 37.15 13.16 20.23
C GLN A 471 37.40 13.43 18.74
N GLN A 472 37.66 14.72 18.49
CA GLN A 472 38.44 15.32 17.40
C GLN A 472 37.97 15.17 15.95
N ALA A 473 37.53 16.33 15.44
CA ALA A 473 37.25 16.69 14.06
C ALA A 473 38.12 16.00 12.99
N GLN A 474 37.48 15.18 12.15
CA GLN A 474 37.74 15.09 10.71
C GLN A 474 36.43 14.75 9.97
N PRO A 475 36.22 15.23 8.74
CA PRO A 475 34.92 15.26 8.09
C PRO A 475 34.53 13.88 7.56
N SER A 476 33.33 13.41 7.90
CA SER A 476 32.75 12.21 7.32
C SER A 476 32.43 12.45 5.85
N THR A 477 33.15 11.72 5.01
CA THR A 477 32.91 11.60 3.58
C THR A 477 31.53 10.98 3.34
N GLY A 478 30.64 11.74 2.72
CA GLY A 478 29.49 11.19 2.00
C GLY A 478 29.96 10.32 0.83
N ILE A 479 29.02 9.99 -0.08
CA ILE A 479 29.27 9.45 -1.43
C ILE A 479 30.70 9.81 -1.85
N GLN A 480 31.56 8.82 -2.11
CA GLN A 480 32.89 9.14 -2.63
C GLN A 480 32.73 10.12 -3.81
N GLY A 481 33.06 11.39 -3.55
CA GLY A 481 33.04 12.50 -4.49
C GLY A 481 31.86 13.48 -4.49
N ILE A 482 30.72 13.25 -3.83
CA ILE A 482 29.54 14.14 -3.97
C ILE A 482 29.08 14.67 -2.62
N SER A 483 29.35 15.95 -2.34
CA SER A 483 28.85 16.63 -1.14
C SER A 483 27.33 16.78 -1.19
N ARG A 484 26.67 16.99 -0.03
CA ARG A 484 25.23 17.29 0.06
C ARG A 484 24.82 18.46 -0.86
N GLU A 485 25.69 19.45 -0.98
CA GLU A 485 25.50 20.58 -1.90
C GLU A 485 25.47 20.12 -3.35
N VAL A 486 26.37 19.20 -3.74
CA VAL A 486 26.39 18.64 -5.09
C VAL A 486 25.13 17.78 -5.32
N LEU A 487 24.70 16.96 -4.36
CA LEU A 487 23.46 16.18 -4.48
C LEU A 487 22.23 17.09 -4.68
N LEU A 488 22.13 18.17 -3.91
CA LEU A 488 21.04 19.15 -4.05
C LEU A 488 21.14 19.94 -5.37
N SER A 489 22.36 20.19 -5.88
CA SER A 489 22.58 20.85 -7.17
C SER A 489 22.14 20.04 -8.39
N LEU A 490 21.97 18.71 -8.23
CA LEU A 490 21.45 17.84 -9.29
C LEU A 490 19.95 18.05 -9.53
N TYR A 491 19.24 18.69 -8.60
CA TYR A 491 17.82 18.99 -8.76
C TYR A 491 17.62 20.34 -9.43
N PRO A 492 16.62 20.46 -10.31
CA PRO A 492 16.37 21.71 -11.01
C PRO A 492 15.97 22.80 -10.01
N VAL A 493 16.49 24.00 -10.22
CA VAL A 493 16.08 25.20 -9.51
C VAL A 493 14.70 25.60 -10.01
N THR A 494 13.77 25.82 -9.09
CA THR A 494 12.40 26.26 -9.38
C THR A 494 12.16 27.64 -8.80
N ALA A 495 11.31 28.44 -9.45
CA ALA A 495 10.85 29.71 -8.91
C ALA A 495 9.79 29.48 -7.80
N THR A 496 8.85 28.56 -8.03
CA THR A 496 7.91 28.07 -7.03
C THR A 496 8.67 27.17 -6.05
N LYS A 497 8.61 27.51 -4.75
CA LYS A 497 9.29 26.74 -3.68
C LYS A 497 8.56 25.44 -3.40
N ILE A 498 9.31 24.39 -3.10
CA ILE A 498 8.76 23.08 -2.76
C ILE A 498 8.93 22.86 -1.26
N TYR A 499 7.82 22.91 -0.54
CA TYR A 499 7.78 22.65 0.88
C TYR A 499 7.31 21.23 1.19
N MET A 500 7.52 20.80 2.42
CA MET A 500 7.08 19.51 2.91
C MET A 500 6.01 19.66 4.01
N ASN A 501 5.03 18.76 4.02
CA ASN A 501 4.07 18.58 5.10
C ASN A 501 4.65 17.59 6.12
N LEU A 502 4.65 17.96 7.40
CA LEU A 502 5.19 17.13 8.47
C LEU A 502 4.29 17.19 9.71
N GLY A 503 3.96 16.05 10.31
CA GLY A 503 3.21 15.99 11.57
C GLY A 503 4.00 15.34 12.71
N GLU A 504 4.82 14.35 12.39
CA GLU A 504 5.64 13.64 13.38
C GLU A 504 7.06 14.25 13.40
N PRO A 505 7.53 14.81 14.53
CA PRO A 505 8.87 15.39 14.60
C PRO A 505 10.00 14.37 14.42
N ASP A 506 9.78 13.12 14.82
CA ASP A 506 10.82 12.09 14.86
C ASP A 506 11.26 11.58 13.48
N VAL A 507 10.48 11.87 12.43
CA VAL A 507 10.79 11.41 11.08
C VAL A 507 11.58 12.44 10.25
N ILE A 508 11.85 13.65 10.77
CA ILE A 508 12.56 14.70 10.01
C ILE A 508 13.93 14.25 9.52
N ASP A 509 14.67 13.49 10.33
CA ASP A 509 16.02 13.02 10.02
C ASP A 509 16.04 12.10 8.78
N LYS A 510 14.94 11.39 8.51
CA LYS A 510 14.80 10.52 7.33
C LYS A 510 14.70 11.30 6.02
N TYR A 511 14.34 12.58 6.10
CA TYR A 511 13.96 13.39 4.95
C TYR A 511 14.95 14.52 4.65
N LEU A 512 16.02 14.69 5.44
CA LEU A 512 16.98 15.80 5.30
C LEU A 512 17.71 15.86 3.95
N ASP A 513 17.80 14.73 3.24
CA ASP A 513 18.43 14.61 1.93
C ASP A 513 17.47 14.93 0.78
N LEU A 514 16.18 15.14 1.06
CA LEU A 514 15.22 15.54 0.04
C LEU A 514 15.43 17.01 -0.38
N PRO A 515 15.18 17.34 -1.66
CA PRO A 515 15.37 18.69 -2.18
C PRO A 515 14.15 19.59 -1.90
N PHE A 516 13.81 19.81 -0.62
CA PHE A 516 12.75 20.72 -0.19
C PHE A 516 13.32 22.04 0.35
N ASP A 517 12.54 23.11 0.25
CA ASP A 517 12.92 24.48 0.59
C ASP A 517 12.52 24.89 2.02
N GLY A 518 11.76 24.05 2.73
CA GLY A 518 11.23 24.29 4.08
C GLY A 518 10.03 23.40 4.42
N ILE A 519 9.51 23.53 5.63
CA ILE A 519 8.23 22.90 6.03
C ILE A 519 7.12 23.92 5.87
N GLY A 520 6.18 23.65 4.95
CA GLY A 520 5.06 24.54 4.63
C GLY A 520 3.85 24.29 5.51
N LEU A 521 3.81 23.12 6.17
CA LEU A 521 2.82 22.76 7.16
C LEU A 521 3.43 21.81 8.18
N MET A 522 3.76 22.32 9.37
CA MET A 522 4.04 21.51 10.54
C MET A 522 2.77 21.41 11.40
N ARG A 523 2.23 20.20 11.51
CA ARG A 523 1.07 19.87 12.35
C ARG A 523 1.53 19.54 13.76
N ILE A 524 0.91 20.16 14.76
CA ILE A 524 1.27 19.94 16.18
C ILE A 524 0.42 18.88 16.85
N GLU A 525 -0.65 18.40 16.19
CA GLU A 525 -1.62 17.46 16.74
C GLU A 525 -0.97 16.14 17.18
N PHE A 526 0.08 15.67 16.50
CA PHE A 526 0.84 14.49 16.91
C PHE A 526 1.62 14.75 18.22
N ILE A 527 2.26 15.92 18.36
CA ILE A 527 2.97 16.28 19.60
C ILE A 527 1.97 16.34 20.76
N VAL A 528 0.82 16.97 20.54
CA VAL A 528 -0.22 17.10 21.57
C VAL A 528 -0.83 15.73 21.92
N SER A 529 -1.12 14.87 20.95
CA SER A 529 -1.74 13.57 21.21
C SER A 529 -0.78 12.51 21.76
N GLU A 530 0.48 12.50 21.33
CA GLU A 530 1.44 11.45 21.69
C GLU A 530 2.42 11.86 22.79
N TRP A 531 2.91 13.10 22.78
CA TRP A 531 3.93 13.57 23.72
C TRP A 531 3.31 14.26 24.93
N VAL A 532 2.27 15.06 24.71
CA VAL A 532 1.53 15.74 25.78
C VAL A 532 0.45 14.83 26.36
N ARG A 533 -0.42 14.21 25.53
CA ARG A 533 -1.53 13.30 25.89
C ARG A 533 -2.67 13.88 26.73
N TYR A 534 -2.47 15.02 27.39
CA TYR A 534 -3.46 15.69 28.24
C TYR A 534 -4.12 16.88 27.53
N HIS A 535 -5.36 17.15 27.89
CA HIS A 535 -6.04 18.38 27.48
C HIS A 535 -5.35 19.60 28.11
N PRO A 536 -5.06 20.69 27.36
CA PRO A 536 -4.30 21.82 27.89
C PRO A 536 -5.01 22.55 29.05
N LEU A 537 -6.34 22.70 29.01
CA LEU A 537 -7.08 23.26 30.15
C LEU A 537 -7.05 22.35 31.38
N TYR A 538 -6.96 21.03 31.18
CA TYR A 538 -6.80 20.09 32.28
C TYR A 538 -5.42 20.24 32.92
N LEU A 539 -4.36 20.38 32.12
CA LEU A 539 -3.01 20.67 32.62
C LEU A 539 -2.95 21.99 33.40
N ILE A 540 -3.66 23.03 32.96
CA ILE A 540 -3.78 24.29 33.71
C ILE A 540 -4.46 24.04 35.06
N LYS A 541 -5.59 23.32 35.05
CA LYS A 541 -6.37 23.01 36.27
C LYS A 541 -5.54 22.26 37.32
N ILE A 542 -4.70 21.32 36.91
CA ILE A 542 -3.83 20.55 37.83
C ILE A 542 -2.48 21.23 38.12
N GLY A 543 -2.25 22.46 37.61
CA GLY A 543 -1.03 23.23 37.86
C GLY A 543 0.22 22.73 37.10
N ASN A 544 0.05 22.02 35.99
CA ASN A 544 1.14 21.43 35.20
C ASN A 544 1.17 21.95 33.74
N ALA A 545 0.87 23.24 33.55
CA ALA A 545 0.78 23.87 32.22
C ALA A 545 2.13 23.88 31.47
N GLU A 546 3.26 23.96 32.18
CA GLU A 546 4.60 23.98 31.59
C GLU A 546 4.91 22.69 30.81
N LEU A 547 4.36 21.54 31.21
CA LEU A 547 4.52 20.29 30.45
C LEU A 547 4.04 20.44 28.99
N PHE A 548 2.94 21.15 28.78
CA PHE A 548 2.41 21.42 27.44
C PHE A 548 3.39 22.28 26.63
N VAL A 549 3.86 23.38 27.24
CA VAL A 549 4.79 24.34 26.63
C VAL A 549 6.09 23.65 26.24
N ASP A 550 6.68 22.89 27.17
CA ASP A 550 7.96 22.20 26.99
C ASP A 550 7.90 21.15 25.90
N LYS A 551 6.90 20.25 25.94
CA LYS A 551 6.78 19.17 24.95
C LYS A 551 6.50 19.71 23.55
N LEU A 552 5.66 20.75 23.46
CA LEU A 552 5.40 21.41 22.18
C LEU A 552 6.65 22.11 21.65
N ALA A 553 7.38 22.83 22.51
CA ALA A 553 8.64 23.48 22.14
C ALA A 553 9.71 22.48 21.71
N GLU A 554 9.89 21.37 22.43
CA GLU A 554 10.82 20.28 22.08
C GLU A 554 10.54 19.71 20.67
N GLY A 555 9.27 19.38 20.39
CA GLY A 555 8.89 18.80 19.10
C GLY A 555 9.09 19.76 17.93
N ILE A 556 8.73 21.03 18.11
CA ILE A 556 8.96 22.07 17.09
C ILE A 556 10.45 22.33 16.89
N ALA A 557 11.21 22.43 17.98
CA ALA A 557 12.65 22.69 17.94
C ALA A 557 13.42 21.57 17.24
N LYS A 558 13.01 20.31 17.44
CA LYS A 558 13.60 19.16 16.75
C LYS A 558 13.54 19.31 15.22
N VAL A 559 12.38 19.67 14.68
CA VAL A 559 12.21 19.88 13.23
C VAL A 559 12.94 21.13 12.77
N ALA A 560 12.78 22.25 13.48
CA ALA A 560 13.34 23.54 13.08
C ALA A 560 14.87 23.58 13.12
N SER A 561 15.50 22.91 14.08
CA SER A 561 16.96 22.80 14.15
C SER A 561 17.53 21.92 13.04
N ALA A 562 16.87 20.82 12.70
CA ALA A 562 17.34 19.86 11.69
C ALA A 562 17.44 20.47 10.28
N ILE A 563 16.60 21.48 9.97
CA ILE A 563 16.57 22.12 8.65
C ILE A 563 17.00 23.59 8.67
N TYR A 564 17.52 24.09 9.80
CA TYR A 564 17.94 25.48 9.93
C TYR A 564 18.94 25.85 8.81
N PRO A 565 18.79 27.01 8.13
CA PRO A 565 17.84 28.12 8.38
C PRO A 565 16.54 28.05 7.56
N ARG A 566 16.19 26.91 6.94
CA ARG A 566 14.97 26.80 6.12
C ARG A 566 13.71 27.03 6.98
N PRO A 567 12.67 27.71 6.46
CA PRO A 567 11.48 28.05 7.24
C PRO A 567 10.70 26.81 7.66
N VAL A 568 10.10 26.87 8.86
CA VAL A 568 9.12 25.91 9.37
C VAL A 568 7.85 26.68 9.73
N VAL A 569 6.78 26.45 8.97
CA VAL A 569 5.46 27.04 9.24
C VAL A 569 4.67 26.12 10.16
N VAL A 570 4.62 26.45 11.45
CA VAL A 570 3.87 25.70 12.46
C VAL A 570 2.42 26.14 12.45
N ARG A 571 1.50 25.20 12.22
CA ARG A 571 0.08 25.45 12.38
C ARG A 571 -0.30 25.29 13.84
N PHE A 572 -0.97 26.30 14.40
CA PHE A 572 -1.60 26.15 15.71
C PHE A 572 -2.64 25.03 15.69
N SER A 573 -3.02 24.52 16.85
CA SER A 573 -3.82 23.31 16.95
C SER A 573 -5.18 23.45 16.27
N ASP A 574 -5.48 22.55 15.34
CA ASP A 574 -6.75 22.53 14.61
C ASP A 574 -7.62 21.32 15.02
N PHE A 575 -7.43 20.79 16.22
CA PHE A 575 -8.27 19.72 16.75
C PHE A 575 -9.75 20.13 16.81
N LYS A 576 -10.61 19.18 16.47
CA LYS A 576 -12.06 19.25 16.68
C LYS A 576 -12.40 18.92 18.13
N THR A 577 -13.59 19.33 18.58
CA THR A 577 -14.13 19.02 19.92
C THR A 577 -14.04 17.53 20.26
N ASN A 578 -14.45 16.66 19.34
CA ASN A 578 -14.41 15.21 19.50
C ASN A 578 -12.99 14.61 19.56
N GLU A 579 -11.97 15.32 19.09
CA GLU A 579 -10.57 14.90 19.17
C GLU A 579 -9.95 15.34 20.50
N TYR A 580 -10.17 16.59 20.93
CA TYR A 580 -9.77 17.06 22.25
C TYR A 580 -10.41 16.24 23.37
N LYS A 581 -11.67 15.81 23.19
CA LYS A 581 -12.41 14.98 24.16
C LYS A 581 -11.72 13.64 24.44
N LYS A 582 -10.95 13.12 23.49
CA LYS A 582 -10.19 11.86 23.62
C LYS A 582 -8.88 12.02 24.38
N LEU A 583 -8.39 13.25 24.61
CA LEU A 583 -7.22 13.50 25.44
C LEU A 583 -7.57 13.30 26.92
N ILE A 584 -6.56 13.01 27.73
CA ILE A 584 -6.77 12.82 29.17
C ILE A 584 -7.26 14.13 29.79
N GLY A 585 -8.43 14.07 30.44
CA GLY A 585 -9.11 15.24 31.01
C GLY A 585 -9.93 16.07 30.01
N GLY A 586 -10.06 15.63 28.75
CA GLY A 586 -10.79 16.36 27.71
C GLY A 586 -12.31 16.37 27.88
N GLU A 587 -12.91 15.29 28.40
CA GLU A 587 -14.37 15.17 28.60
C GLU A 587 -14.96 16.28 29.49
N GLU A 588 -14.17 16.87 30.39
CA GLU A 588 -14.61 17.96 31.26
C GLU A 588 -14.80 19.28 30.51
N PHE A 589 -14.02 19.52 29.45
CA PHE A 589 -13.94 20.82 28.78
C PHE A 589 -14.58 20.83 27.38
N GLU A 590 -14.84 19.67 26.80
CA GLU A 590 -15.29 19.56 25.41
C GLU A 590 -16.79 19.26 25.29
N PRO A 591 -17.59 20.19 24.72
CA PRO A 591 -19.01 19.96 24.48
C PRO A 591 -19.24 18.97 23.33
N ASP A 592 -20.41 18.33 23.31
CA ASP A 592 -20.82 17.49 22.19
C ASP A 592 -21.37 18.33 21.03
N GLU A 593 -20.75 18.23 19.86
CA GLU A 593 -21.16 18.93 18.65
C GLU A 593 -21.73 17.97 17.61
N ARG A 594 -22.83 18.37 16.95
CA ARG A 594 -23.43 17.59 15.86
C ARG A 594 -22.56 17.54 14.61
N ASN A 595 -21.82 18.61 14.33
CA ASN A 595 -20.97 18.74 13.14
C ASN A 595 -19.57 19.25 13.52
N PRO A 596 -18.69 18.40 14.08
CA PRO A 596 -17.37 18.82 14.56
C PRO A 596 -16.47 19.44 13.47
N MET A 597 -16.70 19.09 12.19
CA MET A 597 -15.96 19.63 11.05
C MET A 597 -16.05 21.16 10.93
N ILE A 598 -17.23 21.73 11.20
CA ILE A 598 -17.51 23.18 11.09
C ILE A 598 -17.76 23.84 12.46
N GLY A 599 -17.52 23.09 13.54
CA GLY A 599 -17.79 23.46 14.92
C GLY A 599 -16.72 24.32 15.59
N TRP A 600 -16.63 24.23 16.90
CA TRP A 600 -15.73 25.00 17.76
C TRP A 600 -14.27 24.53 17.63
N ARG A 601 -13.56 25.04 16.62
CA ARG A 601 -12.16 24.74 16.29
C ARG A 601 -11.43 25.93 15.67
N GLY A 602 -10.12 25.82 15.52
CA GLY A 602 -9.23 26.86 14.98
C GLY A 602 -9.39 28.21 15.71
N VAL A 603 -9.35 29.32 14.97
CA VAL A 603 -9.34 30.66 15.58
C VAL A 603 -10.54 30.96 16.48
N SER A 604 -11.74 30.49 16.13
CA SER A 604 -12.94 30.66 16.97
C SER A 604 -12.78 30.09 18.39
N ARG A 605 -11.94 29.06 18.54
CA ARG A 605 -11.60 28.46 19.82
C ARG A 605 -10.55 29.30 20.56
N TYR A 606 -9.54 29.80 19.86
CA TYR A 606 -8.47 30.59 20.48
C TYR A 606 -8.97 31.88 21.14
N VAL A 607 -10.00 32.50 20.56
CA VAL A 607 -10.58 33.77 21.05
C VAL A 607 -11.72 33.57 22.04
N SER A 608 -12.13 32.34 22.32
CA SER A 608 -13.20 32.09 23.28
C SER A 608 -12.65 32.12 24.71
N LYS A 609 -13.45 32.64 25.64
CA LYS A 609 -13.03 32.81 27.03
C LYS A 609 -12.69 31.48 27.71
N GLU A 610 -13.35 30.42 27.28
CA GLU A 610 -13.20 29.07 27.80
C GLU A 610 -11.85 28.46 27.44
N TYR A 611 -11.30 28.76 26.26
CA TYR A 611 -10.11 28.10 25.72
C TYR A 611 -8.90 29.03 25.55
N GLU A 612 -9.08 30.35 25.55
CA GLU A 612 -7.97 31.32 25.45
C GLU A 612 -6.76 30.98 26.35
N PRO A 613 -6.91 30.56 27.63
CA PRO A 613 -5.78 30.17 28.46
C PRO A 613 -4.92 29.03 27.88
N ALA A 614 -5.54 28.07 27.18
CA ALA A 614 -4.83 26.99 26.50
C ALA A 614 -4.10 27.49 25.25
N PHE A 615 -4.71 28.37 24.45
CA PHE A 615 -4.04 28.96 23.28
C PHE A 615 -2.78 29.75 23.68
N ARG A 616 -2.81 30.45 24.82
CA ARG A 616 -1.62 31.12 25.37
C ARG A 616 -0.45 30.16 25.63
N LEU A 617 -0.71 28.89 25.96
CA LEU A 617 0.36 27.88 26.10
C LEU A 617 1.02 27.55 24.75
N GLU A 618 0.24 27.44 23.67
CA GLU A 618 0.78 27.24 22.31
C GLU A 618 1.67 28.43 21.91
N VAL A 619 1.23 29.67 22.18
CA VAL A 619 2.03 30.87 21.90
C VAL A 619 3.33 30.88 22.72
N LYS A 620 3.27 30.54 24.00
CA LYS A 620 4.47 30.42 24.86
C LYS A 620 5.46 29.38 24.32
N ALA A 621 4.98 28.25 23.81
CA ALA A 621 5.85 27.24 23.20
C ALA A 621 6.59 27.80 21.98
N ILE A 622 5.89 28.50 21.08
CA ILE A 622 6.51 29.15 19.92
C ILE A 622 7.52 30.21 20.36
N ARG A 623 7.18 31.03 21.35
CA ARG A 623 8.09 32.04 21.91
C ARG A 623 9.34 31.38 22.47
N LYS A 624 9.20 30.31 23.26
CA LYS A 624 10.30 29.52 23.80
C LYS A 624 11.23 28.99 22.71
N VAL A 625 10.69 28.39 21.65
CA VAL A 625 11.50 27.92 20.50
C VAL A 625 12.28 29.05 19.83
N ARG A 626 11.66 30.22 19.64
CA ARG A 626 12.29 31.34 18.93
C ARG A 626 13.25 32.15 19.78
N GLU A 627 12.95 32.37 21.05
CA GLU A 627 13.67 33.30 21.92
C GLU A 627 14.68 32.58 22.81
N GLU A 628 14.29 31.44 23.42
CA GLU A 628 15.18 30.68 24.31
C GLU A 628 16.06 29.70 23.51
N MET A 629 15.49 29.03 22.51
CA MET A 629 16.22 28.04 21.70
C MET A 629 16.85 28.63 20.42
N GLY A 630 16.59 29.91 20.12
CA GLY A 630 17.23 30.63 19.01
C GLY A 630 16.77 30.25 17.60
N LEU A 631 15.71 29.45 17.45
CA LEU A 631 15.25 28.93 16.15
C LEU A 631 14.33 29.94 15.45
N LYS A 632 14.93 31.00 14.92
CA LYS A 632 14.24 32.10 14.23
C LYS A 632 13.59 31.74 12.88
N ASN A 633 13.82 30.53 12.37
CA ASN A 633 13.18 30.01 11.15
C ASN A 633 11.76 29.47 11.40
N VAL A 634 11.25 29.50 12.63
CA VAL A 634 9.88 29.07 12.97
C VAL A 634 8.87 30.19 12.77
N TRP A 635 7.92 29.99 11.87
CA TRP A 635 6.77 30.86 11.63
C TRP A 635 5.48 30.20 12.11
N VAL A 636 4.38 30.94 12.18
CA VAL A 636 3.09 30.41 12.62
C VAL A 636 2.00 30.56 11.58
N MET A 637 1.02 29.68 11.66
CA MET A 637 -0.17 29.69 10.83
C MET A 637 -1.43 29.45 11.66
N PHE A 638 -2.41 30.34 11.51
CA PHE A 638 -3.74 30.20 12.12
C PHE A 638 -4.66 29.34 11.23
N PRO A 639 -5.18 28.21 11.72
CA PRO A 639 -6.17 27.41 11.01
C PRO A 639 -7.61 27.93 11.19
N PHE A 640 -8.47 27.52 10.27
CA PHE A 640 -9.93 27.63 10.31
C PHE A 640 -10.45 29.04 10.59
N VAL A 641 -9.81 30.04 9.97
CA VAL A 641 -10.16 31.45 10.09
C VAL A 641 -11.43 31.74 9.30
N ARG A 642 -12.44 32.32 9.95
CA ARG A 642 -13.74 32.64 9.36
C ARG A 642 -13.91 34.13 9.10
N THR A 643 -13.40 34.98 10.00
CA THR A 643 -13.61 36.43 9.95
C THR A 643 -12.33 37.19 10.31
N THR A 644 -12.25 38.47 9.93
CA THR A 644 -11.07 39.30 10.23
C THR A 644 -10.96 39.64 11.71
N TRP A 645 -12.07 39.91 12.38
CA TRP A 645 -12.06 40.29 13.80
C TRP A 645 -11.58 39.16 14.72
N GLU A 646 -11.91 37.90 14.43
CA GLU A 646 -11.44 36.78 15.25
C GLU A 646 -9.93 36.58 15.06
N LEU A 647 -9.43 36.80 13.84
CA LEU A 647 -8.00 36.74 13.56
C LEU A 647 -7.25 37.87 14.26
N GLU A 648 -7.75 39.11 14.19
CA GLU A 648 -7.18 40.26 14.89
C GLU A 648 -7.12 40.03 16.40
N ASN A 649 -8.18 39.46 16.99
CA ASN A 649 -8.22 39.10 18.40
C ASN A 649 -7.20 38.00 18.74
N ALA A 650 -7.08 36.95 17.93
CA ALA A 650 -6.10 35.89 18.16
C ALA A 650 -4.65 36.39 18.02
N ILE A 651 -4.38 37.28 17.04
CA ILE A 651 -3.09 37.96 16.92
C ILE A 651 -2.84 38.82 18.15
N LYS A 652 -3.82 39.56 18.65
CA LYS A 652 -3.68 40.36 19.87
C LYS A 652 -3.30 39.50 21.08
N ILE A 653 -3.96 38.35 21.29
CA ILE A 653 -3.60 37.40 22.36
C ILE A 653 -2.15 36.93 22.19
N MET A 654 -1.73 36.63 20.97
CA MET A 654 -0.36 36.24 20.66
C MET A 654 0.67 37.35 20.99
N GLU A 655 0.34 38.60 20.65
CA GLU A 655 1.19 39.77 20.96
C GLU A 655 1.26 40.08 22.46
N GLU A 656 0.18 39.83 23.21
CA GLU A 656 0.13 39.95 24.68
C GLU A 656 1.04 38.93 25.36
N GLU A 657 1.20 37.73 24.79
CA GLU A 657 2.21 36.75 25.21
C GLU A 657 3.63 37.09 24.71
N GLY A 658 3.84 38.26 24.11
CA GLY A 658 5.15 38.77 23.69
C GLY A 658 5.62 38.30 22.32
N LEU A 659 4.82 37.53 21.58
CA LEU A 659 5.18 37.07 20.25
C LEU A 659 4.56 37.99 19.18
N ARG A 660 5.37 38.92 18.65
CA ARG A 660 4.93 39.94 17.68
C ARG A 660 5.51 39.68 16.30
N ARG A 661 4.72 39.97 15.27
CA ARG A 661 5.18 39.92 13.87
C ARG A 661 6.25 40.97 13.61
N ASP A 662 7.31 40.59 12.90
CA ASP A 662 8.39 41.47 12.47
C ASP A 662 9.00 41.03 11.12
N SER A 663 10.23 41.46 10.82
CA SER A 663 10.93 41.08 9.59
C SER A 663 11.25 39.58 9.54
N ASP A 664 11.40 38.92 10.69
CA ASP A 664 11.95 37.57 10.85
C ASP A 664 10.88 36.56 11.28
N PHE A 665 9.81 37.02 11.93
CA PHE A 665 8.65 36.23 12.34
C PHE A 665 7.46 36.54 11.45
N LYS A 666 7.00 35.51 10.71
CA LYS A 666 5.85 35.62 9.81
C LYS A 666 4.62 34.95 10.42
N VAL A 667 3.47 35.58 10.16
CA VAL A 667 2.16 35.09 10.55
C VAL A 667 1.36 34.81 9.28
N TRP A 668 1.00 33.54 9.10
CA TRP A 668 0.17 33.08 7.98
C TRP A 668 -1.23 32.71 8.49
N ILE A 669 -2.18 32.59 7.56
CA ILE A 669 -3.45 31.91 7.82
C ILE A 669 -3.67 30.78 6.83
N MET A 670 -4.43 29.77 7.27
CA MET A 670 -4.94 28.76 6.37
C MET A 670 -6.18 29.30 5.64
N ALA A 671 -6.12 29.38 4.31
CA ALA A 671 -7.22 29.80 3.45
C ALA A 671 -8.08 28.58 3.08
N GLU A 672 -8.92 28.17 4.03
CA GLU A 672 -9.73 26.95 3.94
C GLU A 672 -11.24 27.21 4.09
N VAL A 673 -11.62 28.40 4.58
CA VAL A 673 -13.03 28.82 4.66
C VAL A 673 -13.33 29.76 3.47
N PRO A 674 -14.44 29.58 2.73
CA PRO A 674 -14.76 30.42 1.57
C PRO A 674 -14.80 31.93 1.86
N SER A 675 -15.12 32.35 3.09
CA SER A 675 -15.07 33.77 3.49
C SER A 675 -13.67 34.37 3.38
N VAL A 676 -12.60 33.58 3.58
CA VAL A 676 -11.20 34.03 3.39
C VAL A 676 -10.91 34.28 1.93
N VAL A 677 -11.47 33.49 1.02
CA VAL A 677 -11.33 33.71 -0.43
C VAL A 677 -12.10 34.96 -0.86
N VAL A 678 -13.32 35.13 -0.37
CA VAL A 678 -14.17 36.30 -0.69
C VAL A 678 -13.54 37.60 -0.19
N LEU A 679 -12.98 37.59 1.02
CA LEU A 679 -12.37 38.75 1.67
C LEU A 679 -10.83 38.71 1.65
N ALA A 680 -10.24 38.05 0.65
CA ALA A 680 -8.81 37.80 0.56
C ALA A 680 -7.97 39.09 0.68
N GLU A 681 -8.42 40.18 0.06
CA GLU A 681 -7.73 41.49 0.13
C GLU A 681 -7.75 42.09 1.54
N GLU A 682 -8.81 41.88 2.33
CA GLU A 682 -8.88 42.36 3.71
C GLU A 682 -7.97 41.53 4.64
N PHE A 683 -8.01 40.20 4.50
CA PHE A 683 -7.07 39.34 5.22
C PHE A 683 -5.61 39.61 4.85
N ALA A 684 -5.33 39.92 3.58
CA ALA A 684 -3.97 40.23 3.12
C ALA A 684 -3.38 41.47 3.76
N LYS A 685 -4.18 42.39 4.32
CA LYS A 685 -3.67 43.54 5.10
C LYS A 685 -3.18 43.12 6.50
N ILE A 686 -3.72 42.02 7.03
CA ILE A 686 -3.49 41.57 8.40
C ILE A 686 -2.31 40.59 8.46
N VAL A 687 -2.09 39.75 7.45
CA VAL A 687 -1.08 38.66 7.48
C VAL A 687 0.10 38.82 6.51
N ASP A 688 1.08 37.94 6.61
CA ASP A 688 2.23 37.88 5.69
C ASP A 688 2.02 36.90 4.54
N GLY A 689 1.15 35.90 4.74
CA GLY A 689 0.90 34.89 3.74
C GLY A 689 -0.32 34.03 4.02
N PHE A 690 -0.68 33.25 3.02
CA PHE A 690 -1.77 32.30 3.04
C PHE A 690 -1.23 30.90 2.76
N SER A 691 -1.78 29.89 3.40
CA SER A 691 -1.65 28.50 2.95
C SER A 691 -3.03 27.97 2.62
N ILE A 692 -3.26 27.59 1.37
CA ILE A 692 -4.54 27.01 0.96
C ILE A 692 -4.68 25.63 1.58
N GLY A 693 -5.69 25.44 2.43
CA GLY A 693 -6.12 24.12 2.88
C GLY A 693 -7.13 23.56 1.88
N SER A 694 -6.64 22.95 0.80
CA SER A 694 -7.49 22.56 -0.35
C SER A 694 -8.59 21.58 0.04
N ASN A 695 -8.31 20.73 1.02
CA ASN A 695 -9.25 19.77 1.56
C ASN A 695 -10.54 20.40 2.11
N ASP A 696 -10.37 21.29 3.09
CA ASP A 696 -11.46 21.95 3.80
C ASP A 696 -12.09 23.06 2.92
N LEU A 697 -11.28 23.70 2.06
CA LEU A 697 -11.80 24.62 1.04
C LEU A 697 -12.76 23.92 0.07
N ALA A 698 -12.39 22.74 -0.44
CA ALA A 698 -13.27 21.94 -1.28
C ALA A 698 -14.54 21.53 -0.53
N GLN A 699 -14.37 21.05 0.71
CA GLN A 699 -15.47 20.64 1.58
C GLN A 699 -16.53 21.75 1.73
N LEU A 700 -16.09 22.96 2.07
CA LEU A 700 -16.98 24.09 2.35
C LEU A 700 -17.48 24.80 1.09
N THR A 701 -16.70 24.82 0.01
CA THR A 701 -17.12 25.42 -1.27
C THR A 701 -18.19 24.57 -1.93
N LEU A 702 -18.07 23.25 -1.86
CA LEU A 702 -19.01 22.30 -2.47
C LEU A 702 -20.16 21.91 -1.53
N GLY A 703 -20.06 22.23 -0.24
CA GLY A 703 -21.08 21.88 0.76
C GLY A 703 -21.17 20.38 1.01
N VAL A 704 -20.03 19.68 0.98
CA VAL A 704 -19.93 18.22 1.11
C VAL A 704 -19.25 17.88 2.43
N ASP A 705 -19.54 16.71 3.00
CA ASP A 705 -18.70 16.14 4.06
C ASP A 705 -17.83 15.04 3.43
N ARG A 706 -16.51 15.18 3.50
CA ARG A 706 -15.60 14.19 2.89
C ARG A 706 -15.57 12.86 3.63
N ASP A 707 -15.99 12.84 4.90
CA ASP A 707 -16.15 11.59 5.66
C ASP A 707 -17.47 10.89 5.30
N SER A 708 -18.34 11.53 4.50
CA SER A 708 -19.55 10.91 3.96
C SER A 708 -19.21 9.94 2.83
N GLU A 709 -19.23 8.65 3.13
CA GLU A 709 -19.07 7.59 2.13
C GLU A 709 -20.12 7.66 1.01
N LEU A 710 -21.30 8.25 1.26
CA LEU A 710 -22.32 8.44 0.24
C LEU A 710 -21.91 9.50 -0.79
N LEU A 711 -21.49 10.69 -0.32
CA LEU A 711 -21.06 11.78 -1.21
C LEU A 711 -19.75 11.44 -1.93
N ALA A 712 -18.84 10.73 -1.25
CA ALA A 712 -17.60 10.22 -1.85
C ALA A 712 -17.90 9.24 -3.00
N ARG A 713 -18.85 8.31 -2.82
CA ARG A 713 -19.29 7.38 -3.89
C ARG A 713 -19.95 8.09 -5.06
N MET A 714 -20.65 9.18 -4.82
CA MET A 714 -21.29 9.98 -5.86
C MET A 714 -20.31 10.91 -6.60
N GLY A 715 -19.04 10.98 -6.18
CA GLY A 715 -18.02 11.84 -6.80
C GLY A 715 -18.18 13.34 -6.51
N TYR A 716 -18.89 13.71 -5.44
CA TYR A 716 -19.16 15.12 -5.11
C TYR A 716 -17.96 15.82 -4.46
N TYR A 717 -16.98 15.07 -3.95
CA TYR A 717 -15.75 15.63 -3.38
C TYR A 717 -14.60 15.53 -4.38
N ASP A 718 -14.22 16.65 -4.98
CA ASP A 718 -13.04 16.75 -5.83
C ASP A 718 -12.35 18.12 -5.63
N GLU A 719 -11.09 18.10 -5.19
CA GLU A 719 -10.28 19.31 -5.04
C GLU A 719 -9.96 20.00 -6.38
N ARG A 720 -10.20 19.31 -7.51
CA ARG A 720 -10.05 19.82 -8.88
C ARG A 720 -11.33 20.46 -9.41
N ASP A 721 -12.40 20.49 -8.63
CA ASP A 721 -13.65 21.11 -9.05
C ASP A 721 -13.40 22.58 -9.49
N PRO A 722 -14.00 23.03 -10.61
CA PRO A 722 -13.80 24.39 -11.11
C PRO A 722 -14.06 25.49 -10.08
N ALA A 723 -15.02 25.31 -9.16
CA ALA A 723 -15.31 26.28 -8.11
C ALA A 723 -14.14 26.40 -7.11
N VAL A 724 -13.49 25.28 -6.79
CA VAL A 724 -12.31 25.22 -5.91
C VAL A 724 -11.09 25.82 -6.60
N LEU A 725 -10.81 25.41 -7.84
CA LEU A 725 -9.69 25.94 -8.63
C LEU A 725 -9.81 27.45 -8.89
N GLU A 726 -11.02 27.95 -9.14
CA GLU A 726 -11.26 29.38 -9.31
C GLU A 726 -11.09 30.15 -7.98
N SER A 727 -11.52 29.56 -6.87
CA SER A 727 -11.30 30.11 -5.52
C SER A 727 -9.81 30.25 -5.20
N ILE A 728 -9.02 29.21 -5.49
CA ILE A 728 -7.56 29.23 -5.37
C ILE A 728 -6.96 30.36 -6.21
N ARG A 729 -7.35 30.46 -7.48
CA ARG A 729 -6.82 31.49 -8.39
C ARG A 729 -7.18 32.90 -7.95
N LYS A 730 -8.39 33.13 -7.43
CA LYS A 730 -8.82 34.42 -6.88
C LYS A 730 -7.97 34.80 -5.67
N LEU A 731 -7.76 33.86 -4.73
CA LEU A 731 -6.92 34.08 -3.56
C LEU A 731 -5.49 34.46 -3.94
N ILE A 732 -4.87 33.71 -4.86
CA ILE A 732 -3.50 33.98 -5.33
C ILE A 732 -3.38 35.43 -5.84
N ARG A 733 -4.28 35.85 -6.74
CA ARG A 733 -4.27 37.21 -7.29
C ARG A 733 -4.49 38.28 -6.23
N ALA A 734 -5.44 38.07 -5.33
CA ALA A 734 -5.76 39.02 -4.26
C ALA A 734 -4.58 39.20 -3.30
N ALA A 735 -3.92 38.10 -2.90
CA ALA A 735 -2.75 38.14 -2.02
C ALA A 735 -1.54 38.82 -2.68
N HIS A 736 -1.26 38.49 -3.95
CA HIS A 736 -0.13 39.08 -4.69
C HIS A 736 -0.26 40.58 -4.92
N LYS A 737 -1.48 41.11 -5.05
CA LYS A 737 -1.75 42.57 -5.11
C LYS A 737 -1.19 43.32 -3.89
N TYR A 738 -1.13 42.64 -2.74
CA TYR A 738 -0.58 43.17 -1.48
C TYR A 738 0.83 42.64 -1.18
N GLY A 739 1.49 41.98 -2.14
CA GLY A 739 2.82 41.40 -1.98
C GLY A 739 2.88 40.26 -0.95
N LYS A 740 1.76 39.56 -0.73
CA LYS A 740 1.67 38.46 0.24
C LYS A 740 1.90 37.11 -0.44
N THR A 741 2.62 36.23 0.25
CA THR A 741 2.95 34.90 -0.26
C THR A 741 1.75 33.97 -0.16
N VAL A 742 1.61 33.06 -1.12
CA VAL A 742 0.58 32.03 -1.13
C VAL A 742 1.22 30.66 -1.31
N SER A 743 0.95 29.79 -0.35
CA SER A 743 1.27 28.38 -0.37
C SER A 743 -0.01 27.56 -0.55
N ILE A 744 0.13 26.28 -0.86
CA ILE A 744 -0.93 25.29 -0.74
C ILE A 744 -0.43 24.09 0.05
N CYS A 745 -1.28 23.58 0.94
CA CYS A 745 -1.03 22.36 1.69
C CYS A 745 -2.22 21.41 1.51
N GLY A 746 -1.93 20.12 1.32
CA GLY A 746 -2.96 19.13 1.01
C GLY A 746 -2.39 17.99 0.19
N GLN A 747 -3.22 16.96 -0.03
CA GLN A 747 -2.81 15.82 -0.86
C GLN A 747 -2.95 16.11 -2.35
N ALA A 748 -3.84 17.02 -2.77
CA ALA A 748 -4.07 17.33 -4.18
C ALA A 748 -2.80 17.59 -5.01
N PRO A 749 -1.84 18.45 -4.58
CA PRO A 749 -0.61 18.66 -5.34
C PRO A 749 0.35 17.46 -5.32
N SER A 750 0.22 16.56 -4.34
CA SER A 750 1.01 15.33 -4.26
C SER A 750 0.45 14.22 -5.16
N VAL A 751 -0.86 14.22 -5.41
CA VAL A 751 -1.58 13.14 -6.12
C VAL A 751 -1.91 13.52 -7.56
N TYR A 752 -2.21 14.79 -7.84
CA TYR A 752 -2.74 15.23 -9.13
C TYR A 752 -1.77 16.17 -9.87
N PRO A 753 -1.03 15.67 -10.87
CA PRO A 753 -0.13 16.50 -11.69
C PRO A 753 -0.83 17.72 -12.33
N ALA A 754 -2.09 17.58 -12.74
CA ALA A 754 -2.86 18.68 -13.33
C ALA A 754 -3.06 19.86 -12.36
N VAL A 755 -3.17 19.58 -11.05
CA VAL A 755 -3.30 20.63 -10.03
C VAL A 755 -1.99 21.40 -9.90
N VAL A 756 -0.84 20.70 -9.87
CA VAL A 756 0.49 21.35 -9.86
C VAL A 756 0.65 22.29 -11.06
N GLU A 757 0.29 21.83 -12.26
CA GLU A 757 0.33 22.67 -13.47
C GLU A 757 -0.57 23.90 -13.37
N TYR A 758 -1.79 23.75 -12.88
CA TYR A 758 -2.71 24.86 -12.67
C TYR A 758 -2.16 25.88 -11.68
N LEU A 759 -1.62 25.43 -10.54
CA LEU A 759 -1.07 26.28 -9.48
C LEU A 759 0.13 27.08 -9.96
N VAL A 760 1.09 26.44 -10.64
CA VAL A 760 2.27 27.12 -11.20
C VAL A 760 1.86 28.16 -12.23
N LYS A 761 0.91 27.83 -13.12
CA LYS A 761 0.35 28.80 -14.09
C LYS A 761 -0.42 29.95 -13.42
N ALA A 762 -1.07 29.68 -12.30
CA ALA A 762 -1.75 30.69 -11.51
C ALA A 762 -0.78 31.61 -10.74
N GLY A 763 0.50 31.23 -10.66
CA GLY A 763 1.58 32.01 -10.07
C GLY A 763 1.89 31.68 -8.62
N ILE A 764 1.51 30.51 -8.09
CA ILE A 764 1.72 30.19 -6.67
C ILE A 764 3.18 30.30 -6.24
N ASP A 765 3.44 30.81 -5.03
CA ASP A 765 4.79 31.02 -4.51
C ASP A 765 5.43 29.72 -3.98
N SER A 766 4.61 28.83 -3.41
CA SER A 766 5.08 27.58 -2.84
C SER A 766 4.03 26.46 -2.84
N ILE A 767 4.48 25.21 -2.88
CA ILE A 767 3.62 24.02 -2.84
C ILE A 767 4.17 23.08 -1.77
N SER A 768 3.34 22.75 -0.77
CA SER A 768 3.71 21.89 0.35
C SER A 768 3.13 20.47 0.18
N VAL A 769 4.02 19.48 0.03
CA VAL A 769 3.67 18.10 -0.35
C VAL A 769 4.14 17.07 0.68
N ASN A 770 3.64 15.84 0.58
CA ASN A 770 4.15 14.75 1.41
C ASN A 770 5.62 14.41 1.06
N PRO A 771 6.42 13.86 1.99
CA PRO A 771 7.84 13.59 1.78
C PRO A 771 8.16 12.78 0.52
N ASP A 772 7.33 11.78 0.21
CA ASP A 772 7.43 10.91 -0.96
C ASP A 772 7.25 11.67 -2.29
N ALA A 773 6.45 12.73 -2.30
CA ALA A 773 6.14 13.50 -3.52
C ALA A 773 7.13 14.63 -3.82
N VAL A 774 8.02 15.01 -2.89
CA VAL A 774 8.92 16.19 -3.00
C VAL A 774 9.73 16.19 -4.31
N ILE A 775 10.39 15.07 -4.63
CA ILE A 775 11.27 14.97 -5.81
C ILE A 775 10.47 15.09 -7.10
N ASN A 776 9.35 14.37 -7.18
CA ASN A 776 8.51 14.35 -8.37
C ASN A 776 7.92 15.74 -8.64
N VAL A 777 7.32 16.36 -7.62
CA VAL A 777 6.69 17.67 -7.74
C VAL A 777 7.72 18.74 -8.09
N ARG A 778 8.93 18.73 -7.51
CA ARG A 778 10.00 19.66 -7.91
C ARG A 778 10.35 19.55 -9.39
N ARG A 779 10.53 18.33 -9.91
CA ARG A 779 10.82 18.11 -11.34
C ARG A 779 9.66 18.55 -12.23
N GLN A 780 8.43 18.30 -11.80
CA GLN A 780 7.25 18.71 -12.53
C GLN A 780 7.13 20.23 -12.61
N VAL A 781 7.29 20.93 -11.47
CA VAL A 781 7.29 22.40 -11.40
C VAL A 781 8.36 22.98 -12.32
N ALA A 782 9.59 22.47 -12.28
CA ALA A 782 10.68 22.90 -13.16
C ALA A 782 10.32 22.76 -14.65
N SER A 783 9.71 21.63 -15.03
CA SER A 783 9.26 21.39 -16.41
C SER A 783 8.18 22.39 -16.84
N ILE A 784 7.20 22.67 -15.98
CA ILE A 784 6.11 23.62 -16.26
C ILE A 784 6.66 25.05 -16.38
N GLU A 785 7.53 25.48 -15.46
CA GLU A 785 8.17 26.80 -15.52
C GLU A 785 8.99 26.97 -16.81
N GLN A 786 9.75 25.93 -17.20
CA GLN A 786 10.49 25.93 -18.45
C GLN A 786 9.56 26.04 -19.67
N GLN A 787 8.44 25.33 -19.68
CA GLN A 787 7.44 25.46 -20.74
C GLN A 787 6.86 26.88 -20.83
N ILE A 788 6.57 27.52 -19.69
CA ILE A 788 6.08 28.91 -19.64
C ILE A 788 7.12 29.87 -20.23
N ILE A 789 8.39 29.73 -19.86
CA ILE A 789 9.50 30.54 -20.39
C ILE A 789 9.60 30.38 -21.92
N LEU A 790 9.61 29.15 -22.42
CA LEU A 790 9.71 28.86 -23.85
C LEU A 790 8.51 29.43 -24.63
N ARG A 791 7.29 29.28 -24.09
CA ARG A 791 6.07 29.83 -24.71
C ARG A 791 6.13 31.36 -24.80
N ASN A 792 6.51 32.04 -23.72
CA ASN A 792 6.65 33.50 -23.68
C ASN A 792 7.70 34.00 -24.68
N LEU A 793 8.80 33.27 -24.86
CA LEU A 793 9.83 33.58 -25.86
C LEU A 793 9.32 33.39 -27.29
N MET A 794 8.51 32.36 -27.55
CA MET A 794 7.88 32.14 -28.87
C MET A 794 6.86 33.23 -29.21
N GLU A 795 6.02 33.64 -28.26
CA GLU A 795 5.05 34.72 -28.46
C GLU A 795 5.75 36.06 -28.72
N LYS A 796 6.83 36.37 -28.00
CA LYS A 796 7.66 37.55 -28.28
C LYS A 796 8.31 37.53 -29.67
N ARG A 797 8.59 36.35 -30.23
CA ARG A 797 9.08 36.21 -31.62
C ARG A 797 7.99 36.37 -32.67
N LYS A 798 6.72 36.11 -32.33
CA LYS A 798 5.57 36.35 -33.24
C LYS A 798 5.12 37.81 -33.26
N ASN A 799 5.37 38.55 -32.18
CA ASN A 799 5.02 39.96 -32.03
C ASN A 799 6.18 40.93 -32.40
N LYS A 800 7.33 40.39 -32.81
CA LYS A 800 8.42 41.11 -33.49
C LYS A 800 8.38 40.75 -34.95
#